data_AF-A0A8H5GR88-F1
#
_entry.id   AF-A0A8H5GR88-F1
#
_cell.length_a   1.000
_cell.length_b   1.000
_cell.length_c   1.000
_cell.angle_alpha   90.00
_cell.angle_beta   90.00
_cell.angle_gamma   90.00
#
_symmetry.space_group_name_H-M   'P 1'
#
loop_
_entity.id
_entity.type
_entity.pdbx_description
1 polymer ?
#
loop_
_entity_poly.entity_id
_entity_poly.type
_entity_poly.pdbx_seq_one_letter_code
_entity_poly.pdbx_strand_id
1 'polypeptide(L)'
;MVIIWLKEYRNKTITRIFGGNAYYGCYFLALSIFSFGILRDTIYHKALLEQPKMALLPEPYATVVPAALIGVGQLFVLSSTWALGITGTFLGDYFGILMNHRVEGFPFNTLRDPMYVGSTMCFAGGALCILDCAALRREMTWFAGMEQYLIAFTTNSRRLTFVSRRYMSYNKWNSSESLEMTIYNGFHQWFRLLVPEPKDRIPITPIFLLYWSAYHVPFFFLAYLARRPDTYLMRLLLLPTALICSIVVAYRYTWTISSLNVYNWGQSLAAAVQIAKALEYALTPEGMLKYGEVAPGQLAKASNGSPNGARNGYANGHAYTNGHGHPLPRSKLRSRWPAWLTDTIALTHSLRGLSFTYSKGIHIPAHTRPISSRSAFAKSTFISFVKNFLLLDFLESVIKLFPGVGDPSGGSMFYPSLPLVQRYAVSTFVHILTGSSLLAGFGMVYDLCTFIAVALCDDDPANWPPVLDNPWKSNSMHELWSKRWHQLLRRTFIVFGGLPSYHLVRFLIPPMFPGARKQLSEIVSVVGTFLASGLFHEVAIYTMFSPTNHATFSSAPIIFFGIQAPVLIFERLFSSLSKVLFGRKMRVGGWPGRLWVWFWMFGPVSQNMVDSWHRRGLGSGMVIPPFISPARFLLPFIVPWLAKVAGSLYGGIGITGLVGREVPRADL
;
A
#
# COMPACT_ATOMS: atom_id res chain seq x y z
N MET A 1 -18.37 20.88 21.95
CA MET A 1 -18.80 21.33 20.61
C MET A 1 -19.40 22.75 20.66
N VAL A 2 -20.50 23.02 21.36
CA VAL A 2 -21.15 24.37 21.44
C VAL A 2 -20.20 25.52 21.84
N ILE A 3 -19.30 25.30 22.80
CA ILE A 3 -18.31 26.30 23.23
C ILE A 3 -17.35 26.69 22.10
N ILE A 4 -17.00 25.74 21.23
CA ILE A 4 -16.06 25.95 20.12
C ILE A 4 -16.74 26.78 19.03
N TRP A 5 -18.01 26.51 18.72
CA TRP A 5 -18.81 27.25 17.72
C TRP A 5 -19.05 28.69 18.13
N LEU A 6 -19.43 28.92 19.39
CA LEU A 6 -19.65 30.27 19.91
C LEU A 6 -18.35 31.08 19.94
N LYS A 7 -17.21 30.42 20.23
CA LYS A 7 -15.88 31.05 20.13
C LYS A 7 -15.51 31.35 18.68
N GLU A 8 -15.80 30.47 17.73
CA GLU A 8 -15.55 30.76 16.33
C GLU A 8 -16.43 31.91 15.83
N TYR A 9 -17.72 31.90 16.15
CA TYR A 9 -18.65 32.96 15.79
C TYR A 9 -18.19 34.34 16.27
N ARG A 10 -17.85 34.43 17.58
CA ARG A 10 -17.54 35.70 18.25
C ARG A 10 -16.09 36.14 18.06
N ASN A 11 -15.16 35.19 18.12
CA ASN A 11 -13.72 35.49 18.24
C ASN A 11 -12.88 34.99 17.05
N LYS A 12 -13.48 34.27 16.08
CA LYS A 12 -12.83 33.75 14.86
C LYS A 12 -11.51 33.01 15.14
N THR A 13 -11.47 32.27 16.24
CA THR A 13 -10.25 31.69 16.79
C THR A 13 -9.63 30.65 15.85
N ILE A 14 -10.44 29.76 15.26
CA ILE A 14 -9.98 28.75 14.30
C ILE A 14 -9.57 29.43 13.00
N THR A 15 -10.37 30.38 12.51
CA THR A 15 -10.01 31.17 11.31
C THR A 15 -8.64 31.86 11.45
N ARG A 16 -8.33 32.43 12.63
CA ARG A 16 -7.01 33.05 12.92
C ARG A 16 -5.86 32.04 12.91
N ILE A 17 -6.06 30.84 13.45
CA ILE A 17 -5.04 29.77 13.44
C ILE A 17 -4.68 29.37 11.99
N PHE A 18 -5.65 29.37 11.09
CA PHE A 18 -5.46 29.06 9.67
C PHE A 18 -5.14 30.28 8.81
N GLY A 19 -4.42 31.25 9.36
CA GLY A 19 -3.92 32.41 8.60
C GLY A 19 -5.02 33.35 8.09
N GLY A 20 -6.18 33.39 8.75
CA GLY A 20 -7.32 34.22 8.38
C GLY A 20 -8.25 33.58 7.34
N ASN A 21 -7.98 32.36 6.89
CA ASN A 21 -8.83 31.68 5.90
C ASN A 21 -9.94 30.86 6.57
N ALA A 22 -11.16 31.39 6.50
CA ALA A 22 -12.37 30.79 7.07
C ALA A 22 -12.69 29.40 6.47
N TYR A 23 -12.39 29.17 5.18
CA TYR A 23 -12.61 27.88 4.53
C TYR A 23 -11.69 26.81 5.11
N TYR A 24 -10.39 27.10 5.26
CA TYR A 24 -9.46 26.14 5.85
C TYR A 24 -9.79 25.80 7.30
N GLY A 25 -10.23 26.79 8.09
CA GLY A 25 -10.75 26.56 9.43
C GLY A 25 -11.99 25.66 9.44
N CYS A 26 -12.94 25.90 8.54
CA CYS A 26 -14.16 25.08 8.41
C CYS A 26 -13.85 23.65 7.94
N TYR A 27 -12.93 23.45 6.99
CA TYR A 27 -12.53 22.11 6.54
C TYR A 27 -11.76 21.33 7.62
N PHE A 28 -10.86 21.98 8.36
CA PHE A 28 -10.19 21.36 9.51
C PHE A 28 -11.21 20.90 10.54
N LEU A 29 -12.24 21.71 10.75
CA LEU A 29 -13.29 21.38 11.68
C LEU A 29 -14.17 20.23 11.19
N ALA A 30 -14.56 20.23 9.92
CA ALA A 30 -15.27 19.13 9.30
C ALA A 30 -14.51 17.81 9.48
N LEU A 31 -13.19 17.82 9.23
CA LEU A 31 -12.32 16.68 9.48
C LEU A 31 -12.33 16.25 10.95
N SER A 32 -12.29 17.20 11.88
CA SER A 32 -12.32 16.92 13.32
C SER A 32 -13.65 16.30 13.76
N ILE A 33 -14.79 16.89 13.37
CA ILE A 33 -16.13 16.37 13.66
C ILE A 33 -16.28 14.95 13.10
N PHE A 34 -15.87 14.74 11.85
CA PHE A 34 -15.94 13.44 11.20
C PHE A 34 -15.07 12.40 11.93
N SER A 35 -13.84 12.76 12.30
CA SER A 35 -12.93 11.87 13.04
C SER A 35 -13.47 11.51 14.42
N PHE A 36 -14.03 12.48 15.16
CA PHE A 36 -14.69 12.20 16.44
C PHE A 36 -15.99 11.41 16.26
N GLY A 37 -16.70 11.57 15.14
CA GLY A 37 -17.84 10.74 14.75
C GLY A 37 -17.45 9.28 14.61
N ILE A 38 -16.36 8.97 13.89
CA ILE A 38 -15.83 7.61 13.78
C ILE A 38 -15.48 7.04 15.16
N LEU A 39 -14.83 7.82 16.01
CA LEU A 39 -14.48 7.38 17.37
C LEU A 39 -15.75 7.06 18.19
N ARG A 40 -16.75 7.95 18.16
CA ARG A 40 -18.05 7.75 18.83
C ARG A 40 -18.72 6.47 18.32
N ASP A 41 -18.80 6.28 17.01
CA ASP A 41 -19.49 5.14 16.41
C ASP A 41 -18.78 3.83 16.73
N THR A 42 -17.45 3.86 16.85
CA THR A 42 -16.64 2.71 17.29
C THR A 42 -16.89 2.36 18.75
N ILE A 43 -16.95 3.37 19.64
CA ILE A 43 -17.28 3.17 21.06
C ILE A 43 -18.70 2.63 21.20
N TYR A 44 -19.65 3.21 20.46
CA TYR A 44 -21.03 2.77 20.42
C TYR A 44 -21.17 1.30 19.98
N HIS A 45 -20.51 0.92 18.88
CA HIS A 45 -20.56 -0.45 18.39
C HIS A 45 -19.97 -1.45 19.40
N LYS A 46 -18.88 -1.09 20.09
CA LYS A 46 -18.34 -1.92 21.17
C LYS A 46 -19.31 -2.05 22.34
N ALA A 47 -19.88 -0.93 22.78
CA ALA A 47 -20.88 -0.92 23.85
C ALA A 47 -22.06 -1.84 23.52
N LEU A 48 -22.51 -1.87 22.26
CA LEU A 48 -23.55 -2.80 21.81
C LEU A 48 -23.12 -4.27 21.86
N LEU A 49 -21.89 -4.59 21.47
CA LEU A 49 -21.38 -5.97 21.48
C LEU A 49 -21.24 -6.56 22.88
N GLU A 50 -21.00 -5.73 23.89
CA GLU A 50 -20.84 -6.13 25.29
C GLU A 50 -22.17 -6.34 26.03
N GLN A 51 -23.30 -5.96 25.44
CA GLN A 51 -24.61 -6.16 26.05
C GLN A 51 -25.16 -7.58 25.79
N PRO A 52 -25.99 -8.11 26.70
CA PRO A 52 -26.69 -9.37 26.48
C PRO A 52 -27.65 -9.28 25.28
N LYS A 53 -27.77 -10.38 24.53
CA LYS A 53 -28.59 -10.51 23.33
C LYS A 53 -29.89 -11.29 23.64
N MET A 54 -31.06 -10.66 23.48
CA MET A 54 -32.46 -11.13 23.53
C MET A 54 -33.35 -10.71 22.33
N ALA A 55 -33.90 -11.69 21.60
CA ALA A 55 -35.00 -11.60 20.59
C ALA A 55 -35.96 -10.40 20.63
N LEU A 56 -35.69 -9.21 20.05
CA LEU A 56 -36.70 -8.11 20.08
C LEU A 56 -37.78 -8.26 18.99
N LEU A 57 -37.41 -8.72 17.79
CA LEU A 57 -38.32 -8.92 16.67
C LEU A 57 -38.28 -10.40 16.22
N PRO A 58 -39.42 -11.00 15.85
CA PRO A 58 -39.42 -12.32 15.24
C PRO A 58 -38.87 -12.24 13.81
N GLU A 59 -38.24 -13.31 13.33
CA GLU A 59 -37.91 -13.45 11.90
C GLU A 59 -39.20 -13.47 11.05
N PRO A 60 -39.25 -12.79 9.89
CA PRO A 60 -38.16 -12.12 9.16
C PRO A 60 -37.92 -10.65 9.56
N TYR A 61 -38.72 -10.09 10.47
CA TYR A 61 -38.70 -8.66 10.81
C TYR A 61 -37.42 -8.25 11.52
N ALA A 62 -36.76 -9.17 12.21
CA ALA A 62 -35.43 -8.99 12.81
C ALA A 62 -34.36 -8.57 11.78
N THR A 63 -34.51 -8.95 10.52
CA THR A 63 -33.57 -8.55 9.45
C THR A 63 -34.11 -7.37 8.63
N VAL A 64 -35.40 -7.39 8.31
CA VAL A 64 -36.00 -6.42 7.37
C VAL A 64 -36.13 -5.02 7.99
N VAL A 65 -36.59 -4.93 9.25
CA VAL A 65 -36.83 -3.63 9.91
C VAL A 65 -35.52 -2.85 10.13
N PRO A 66 -34.44 -3.48 10.65
CA PRO A 66 -33.17 -2.78 10.82
C PRO A 66 -32.54 -2.36 9.49
N ALA A 67 -32.60 -3.23 8.47
CA ALA A 67 -32.11 -2.90 7.13
C ALA A 67 -32.87 -1.71 6.51
N ALA A 68 -34.20 -1.66 6.67
CA ALA A 68 -35.01 -0.54 6.22
C ALA A 68 -34.68 0.76 6.96
N LEU A 69 -34.52 0.70 8.29
CA LEU A 69 -34.13 1.87 9.10
C LEU A 69 -32.76 2.41 8.70
N ILE A 70 -31.77 1.55 8.49
CA ILE A 70 -30.44 1.94 8.02
C ILE A 70 -30.53 2.51 6.60
N GLY A 71 -31.26 1.85 5.69
CA GLY A 71 -31.39 2.29 4.31
C GLY A 71 -32.03 3.67 4.18
N VAL A 72 -33.17 3.89 4.86
CA VAL A 72 -33.86 5.19 4.87
C VAL A 72 -33.05 6.24 5.63
N GLY A 73 -32.42 5.86 6.74
CA GLY A 73 -31.55 6.74 7.52
C GLY A 73 -30.37 7.25 6.69
N GLN A 74 -29.69 6.35 5.96
CA GLN A 74 -28.60 6.70 5.05
C GLN A 74 -29.08 7.57 3.90
N LEU A 75 -30.27 7.30 3.34
CA LEU A 75 -30.86 8.15 2.30
C LEU A 75 -30.99 9.60 2.79
N PHE A 76 -31.52 9.82 4.00
CA PHE A 76 -31.65 11.17 4.56
C PHE A 76 -30.30 11.83 4.88
N VAL A 77 -29.34 11.08 5.46
CA VAL A 77 -28.00 11.62 5.76
C VAL A 77 -27.28 12.02 4.47
N LEU A 78 -27.20 11.11 3.49
CA LEU A 78 -26.47 11.35 2.25
C LEU A 78 -27.11 12.45 1.41
N SER A 79 -28.44 12.46 1.28
CA SER A 79 -29.14 13.50 0.51
C SER A 79 -29.06 14.87 1.18
N SER A 80 -29.08 14.94 2.52
CA SER A 80 -28.90 16.20 3.24
C SER A 80 -27.47 16.75 3.13
N THR A 81 -26.45 15.88 3.25
CA THR A 81 -25.05 16.27 3.02
C THR A 81 -24.79 16.69 1.57
N TRP A 82 -25.44 16.01 0.60
CA TRP A 82 -25.37 16.38 -0.81
C TRP A 82 -25.93 17.79 -1.06
N ALA A 83 -27.09 18.09 -0.49
CA ALA A 83 -27.76 19.37 -0.69
C ALA A 83 -27.06 20.53 0.03
N LEU A 84 -26.51 20.30 1.23
CA LEU A 84 -25.80 21.33 2.01
C LEU A 84 -24.33 21.50 1.62
N GLY A 85 -23.71 20.49 1.02
CA GLY A 85 -22.27 20.41 0.85
C GLY A 85 -21.53 20.33 2.20
N ILE A 86 -20.19 20.30 2.14
CA ILE A 86 -19.36 20.09 3.35
C ILE A 86 -19.45 21.30 4.29
N THR A 87 -19.34 22.52 3.75
CA THR A 87 -19.40 23.74 4.56
C THR A 87 -20.78 23.94 5.18
N GLY A 88 -21.87 23.65 4.47
CA GLY A 88 -23.22 23.72 5.03
C GLY A 88 -23.51 22.63 6.06
N THR A 89 -22.91 21.44 5.91
CA THR A 89 -23.09 20.31 6.84
C THR A 89 -22.31 20.51 8.15
N PHE A 90 -21.09 21.02 8.06
CA PHE A 90 -20.16 21.13 9.20
C PHE A 90 -20.02 22.56 9.72
N LEU A 91 -21.15 23.26 9.87
CA LEU A 91 -21.25 24.52 10.63
C LEU A 91 -20.44 25.69 10.02
N GLY A 92 -20.38 25.77 8.69
CA GLY A 92 -19.70 26.83 7.96
C GLY A 92 -20.32 28.22 8.14
N ASP A 93 -21.59 28.29 8.54
CA ASP A 93 -22.28 29.52 8.92
C ASP A 93 -21.56 30.25 10.07
N TYR A 94 -21.02 29.52 11.05
CA TYR A 94 -20.21 30.10 12.13
C TYR A 94 -18.88 30.68 11.65
N PHE A 95 -18.35 30.20 10.53
CA PHE A 95 -17.19 30.75 9.84
C PHE A 95 -17.55 31.94 8.94
N GLY A 96 -18.85 32.25 8.77
CA GLY A 96 -19.34 33.27 7.84
C GLY A 96 -19.49 32.76 6.40
N ILE A 97 -19.48 31.44 6.19
CA ILE A 97 -19.67 30.79 4.90
C ILE A 97 -21.15 30.44 4.78
N LEU A 98 -21.90 31.30 4.09
CA LEU A 98 -23.33 31.14 3.87
C LEU A 98 -23.61 30.52 2.49
N MET A 99 -24.72 29.78 2.39
CA MET A 99 -25.21 29.30 1.11
C MET A 99 -25.90 30.43 0.33
N ASN A 100 -25.83 30.37 -1.00
CA ASN A 100 -26.43 31.37 -1.90
C ASN A 100 -27.96 31.42 -1.81
N HIS A 101 -28.59 30.30 -1.44
CA HIS A 101 -30.04 30.19 -1.24
C HIS A 101 -30.32 29.16 -0.15
N ARG A 102 -31.51 29.23 0.45
CA ARG A 102 -31.99 28.24 1.40
C ARG A 102 -32.29 26.92 0.67
N VAL A 103 -31.85 25.81 1.21
CA VAL A 103 -32.15 24.48 0.66
C VAL A 103 -33.59 24.11 1.04
N GLU A 104 -34.47 24.03 0.05
CA GLU A 104 -35.89 23.67 0.22
C GLU A 104 -36.27 22.36 -0.48
N GLY A 105 -35.34 21.76 -1.23
CA GLY A 105 -35.54 20.46 -1.88
C GLY A 105 -35.43 19.28 -0.92
N PHE A 106 -35.61 18.06 -1.44
CA PHE A 106 -35.39 16.83 -0.68
C PHE A 106 -33.95 16.78 -0.13
N PRO A 107 -33.75 16.40 1.15
CA PRO A 107 -34.72 15.88 2.12
C PRO A 107 -35.39 16.93 3.03
N PHE A 108 -35.07 18.21 2.87
CA PHE A 108 -35.53 19.31 3.73
C PHE A 108 -37.00 19.71 3.49
N ASN A 109 -37.60 19.33 2.37
CA ASN A 109 -39.05 19.43 2.14
C ASN A 109 -39.87 18.39 2.92
N THR A 110 -39.23 17.31 3.37
CA THR A 110 -39.89 16.15 4.01
C THR A 110 -39.68 16.17 5.51
N LEU A 111 -38.46 16.49 5.95
CA LEU A 111 -38.08 16.58 7.37
C LEU A 111 -37.41 17.92 7.62
N ARG A 112 -37.64 18.50 8.81
CA ARG A 112 -37.00 19.75 9.22
C ARG A 112 -35.49 19.58 9.43
N ASP A 113 -35.09 18.43 9.97
CA ASP A 113 -33.75 18.09 10.42
C ASP A 113 -33.32 16.69 9.93
N PRO A 114 -33.30 16.47 8.60
CA PRO A 114 -33.18 15.14 7.99
C PRO A 114 -31.89 14.40 8.38
N MET A 115 -30.79 15.13 8.60
CA MET A 115 -29.52 14.54 9.02
C MET A 115 -29.58 13.95 10.44
N TYR A 116 -30.30 14.59 11.36
CA TYR A 116 -30.44 14.13 12.75
C TYR A 116 -31.39 12.95 12.82
N VAL A 117 -32.54 13.04 12.14
CA VAL A 117 -33.50 11.94 12.03
C VAL A 117 -32.84 10.74 11.35
N GLY A 118 -32.16 10.94 10.22
CA GLY A 118 -31.49 9.88 9.48
C GLY A 118 -30.37 9.21 10.28
N SER A 119 -29.55 9.99 10.99
CA SER A 119 -28.52 9.42 11.89
C SER A 119 -29.14 8.61 13.01
N THR A 120 -30.23 9.09 13.62
CA THR A 120 -30.97 8.37 14.67
C THR A 120 -31.51 7.05 14.16
N MET A 121 -32.07 7.02 12.94
CA MET A 121 -32.53 5.79 12.31
C MET A 121 -31.39 4.80 12.05
N CYS A 122 -30.23 5.27 11.61
CA CYS A 122 -29.04 4.44 11.42
C CYS A 122 -28.54 3.83 12.74
N PHE A 123 -28.51 4.60 13.83
CA PHE A 123 -28.15 4.07 15.15
C PHE A 123 -29.21 3.11 15.68
N ALA A 124 -30.50 3.41 15.54
CA ALA A 124 -31.57 2.51 15.95
C ALA A 124 -31.55 1.19 15.17
N GLY A 125 -31.33 1.25 13.85
CA GLY A 125 -31.17 0.06 13.02
C GLY A 125 -29.90 -0.73 13.37
N GLY A 126 -28.77 -0.05 13.59
CA GLY A 126 -27.53 -0.68 14.05
C GLY A 126 -27.69 -1.37 15.42
N ALA A 127 -28.41 -0.72 16.35
CA ALA A 127 -28.80 -1.32 17.61
C ALA A 127 -29.64 -2.56 17.36
N LEU A 128 -30.68 -2.52 16.53
CA LEU A 128 -31.55 -3.68 16.28
C LEU A 128 -30.85 -4.85 15.55
N CYS A 129 -29.81 -4.58 14.75
CA CYS A 129 -29.00 -5.64 14.13
C CYS A 129 -28.12 -6.39 15.14
N ILE A 130 -27.75 -5.76 16.25
CA ILE A 130 -26.77 -6.29 17.24
C ILE A 130 -27.46 -6.66 18.57
N LEU A 131 -28.49 -5.88 18.91
CA LEU A 131 -29.47 -5.77 20.00
C LEU A 131 -30.89 -6.33 19.74
N ASP A 132 -31.52 -7.25 20.44
CA ASP A 132 -31.05 -8.11 21.48
C ASP A 132 -31.69 -7.77 22.89
N CYS A 133 -32.74 -6.94 22.99
CA CYS A 133 -32.88 -5.79 23.93
C CYS A 133 -32.79 -5.90 25.49
N ALA A 134 -32.13 -4.86 26.06
CA ALA A 134 -32.50 -4.09 27.26
C ALA A 134 -31.83 -2.68 27.27
N ALA A 135 -30.86 -2.44 26.37
CA ALA A 135 -30.05 -1.23 26.27
C ALA A 135 -30.75 -0.04 25.59
N LEU A 136 -31.75 -0.28 24.72
CA LEU A 136 -32.45 0.79 23.97
C LEU A 136 -33.10 1.83 24.91
N ARG A 137 -33.59 1.37 26.08
CA ARG A 137 -34.21 2.25 27.10
C ARG A 137 -33.18 3.07 27.90
N ARG A 138 -31.96 2.55 28.11
CA ARG A 138 -30.86 3.26 28.82
C ARG A 138 -30.14 4.27 27.93
N GLU A 139 -30.00 3.96 26.65
CA GLU A 139 -29.34 4.84 25.67
C GLU A 139 -30.28 5.95 25.18
N MET A 140 -31.59 5.70 25.02
CA MET A 140 -32.56 6.77 24.78
C MET A 140 -32.65 7.75 25.97
N THR A 141 -32.42 7.31 27.22
CA THR A 141 -32.27 8.23 28.36
C THR A 141 -30.93 8.97 28.38
N TRP A 142 -29.88 8.42 27.77
CA TRP A 142 -28.60 9.12 27.58
C TRP A 142 -28.69 10.18 26.47
N PHE A 143 -29.37 9.86 25.37
CA PHE A 143 -29.67 10.80 24.28
C PHE A 143 -30.64 11.88 24.74
N ALA A 144 -31.77 11.52 25.37
CA ALA A 144 -32.69 12.48 25.98
C ALA A 144 -32.06 13.26 27.14
N GLY A 145 -31.10 12.65 27.85
CA GLY A 145 -30.29 13.28 28.88
C GLY A 145 -29.30 14.29 28.33
N MET A 146 -28.65 14.02 27.20
CA MET A 146 -27.82 14.98 26.44
C MET A 146 -28.66 16.08 25.81
N GLU A 147 -29.86 15.76 25.31
CA GLU A 147 -30.81 16.71 24.73
C GLU A 147 -31.39 17.63 25.82
N GLN A 148 -31.74 17.11 26.99
CA GLN A 148 -32.08 17.90 28.18
C GLN A 148 -30.89 18.65 28.76
N TYR A 149 -29.65 18.13 28.67
CA TYR A 149 -28.43 18.86 29.04
C TYR A 149 -28.18 20.04 28.09
N LEU A 150 -28.45 19.86 26.79
CA LEU A 150 -28.30 20.89 25.75
C LEU A 150 -29.40 21.96 25.85
N ILE A 151 -30.63 21.57 26.18
CA ILE A 151 -31.75 22.49 26.42
C ILE A 151 -31.56 23.22 27.77
N ALA A 152 -31.18 22.52 28.84
CA ALA A 152 -30.98 23.13 30.16
C ALA A 152 -29.75 24.05 30.23
N PHE A 153 -28.72 23.85 29.38
CA PHE A 153 -27.60 24.80 29.26
C PHE A 153 -28.00 26.15 28.64
N THR A 154 -29.17 26.25 28.02
CA THR A 154 -29.72 27.51 27.50
C THR A 154 -30.54 28.27 28.56
N THR A 155 -30.94 27.63 29.66
CA THR A 155 -31.79 28.23 30.70
C THR A 155 -31.16 28.14 32.10
N ASN A 156 -30.46 29.22 32.46
CA ASN A 156 -30.08 29.69 33.80
C ASN A 156 -29.34 28.74 34.77
N SER A 157 -28.18 29.21 35.23
CA SER A 157 -27.03 28.48 35.79
C SER A 157 -27.15 27.93 37.23
N ARG A 158 -28.34 27.87 37.85
CA ARG A 158 -28.47 27.52 39.28
C ARG A 158 -28.86 26.07 39.62
N ARG A 159 -29.24 25.22 38.65
CA ARG A 159 -29.61 23.81 38.91
C ARG A 159 -28.49 22.77 38.72
N LEU A 160 -27.30 23.20 38.29
CA LEU A 160 -26.16 22.32 37.94
C LEU A 160 -25.53 21.56 39.12
N THR A 161 -25.75 21.99 40.37
CA THR A 161 -25.05 21.43 41.54
C THR A 161 -25.65 20.11 42.05
N PHE A 162 -26.89 19.78 41.67
CA PHE A 162 -27.60 18.61 42.22
C PHE A 162 -27.45 17.34 41.36
N VAL A 163 -27.36 17.48 40.03
CA VAL A 163 -27.27 16.33 39.10
C VAL A 163 -25.84 15.78 39.00
N SER A 164 -24.81 16.65 39.03
CA SER A 164 -23.41 16.21 38.96
C SER A 164 -22.98 15.38 40.17
N ARG A 165 -23.50 15.70 41.37
CA ARG A 165 -23.22 14.94 42.60
C ARG A 165 -23.84 13.54 42.59
N ARG A 166 -25.01 13.36 41.98
CA ARG A 166 -25.68 12.05 41.92
C ARG A 166 -25.08 11.13 40.85
N TYR A 167 -24.56 11.70 39.76
CA TYR A 167 -23.90 10.95 38.68
C TYR A 167 -22.47 10.52 39.06
N MET A 168 -21.70 11.40 39.70
CA MET A 168 -20.35 11.10 40.23
C MET A 168 -20.37 10.06 41.36
N SER A 169 -21.51 9.92 42.06
CA SER A 169 -21.68 8.93 43.13
C SER A 169 -21.94 7.51 42.61
N TYR A 170 -22.38 7.34 41.35
CA TYR A 170 -22.80 6.02 40.83
C TYR A 170 -21.74 5.34 39.97
N ASN A 171 -20.88 6.12 39.30
CA ASN A 171 -19.72 5.61 38.57
C ASN A 171 -18.43 5.95 39.32
N LYS A 172 -18.06 5.10 40.30
CA LYS A 172 -16.65 4.95 40.71
C LYS A 172 -15.88 4.32 39.55
N TRP A 173 -15.64 5.10 38.50
CA TRP A 173 -14.55 4.82 37.56
C TRP A 173 -13.26 5.06 38.33
N ASN A 174 -12.43 4.01 38.47
CA ASN A 174 -11.13 4.08 39.11
C ASN A 174 -10.33 5.25 38.50
N SER A 175 -10.16 6.30 39.29
CA SER A 175 -9.52 7.56 38.91
C SER A 175 -7.99 7.46 38.89
N SER A 176 -7.44 6.42 38.26
CA SER A 176 -5.99 6.17 38.21
C SER A 176 -5.39 6.19 36.80
N GLU A 177 -6.18 6.20 35.72
CA GLU A 177 -5.63 6.26 34.36
C GLU A 177 -5.47 7.72 33.88
N SER A 178 -4.25 8.07 33.46
CA SER A 178 -3.97 9.37 32.86
C SER A 178 -4.66 9.51 31.49
N LEU A 179 -4.91 10.76 31.06
CA LEU A 179 -5.45 11.06 29.73
C LEU A 179 -4.58 10.45 28.61
N GLU A 180 -3.27 10.44 28.78
CA GLU A 180 -2.32 9.82 27.84
C GLU A 180 -2.57 8.32 27.71
N MET A 181 -2.78 7.62 28.83
CA MET A 181 -3.07 6.19 28.85
C MET A 181 -4.42 5.90 28.17
N THR A 182 -5.42 6.75 28.39
CA THR A 182 -6.73 6.64 27.71
C THR A 182 -6.59 6.81 26.20
N ILE A 183 -5.82 7.81 25.74
CA ILE A 183 -5.56 8.04 24.31
C ILE A 183 -4.78 6.87 23.71
N TYR A 184 -3.75 6.39 24.41
CA TYR A 184 -2.96 5.24 23.98
C TYR A 184 -3.82 3.98 23.87
N ASN A 185 -4.60 3.66 24.89
CA ASN A 185 -5.50 2.51 24.91
C ASN A 185 -6.55 2.62 23.80
N GLY A 186 -7.14 3.81 23.60
CA GLY A 186 -8.08 4.06 22.51
C GLY A 186 -7.45 3.86 21.12
N PHE A 187 -6.25 4.41 20.89
CA PHE A 187 -5.51 4.23 19.65
C PHE A 187 -5.11 2.76 19.42
N HIS A 188 -4.57 2.10 20.44
CA HIS A 188 -4.18 0.69 20.38
C HIS A 188 -5.38 -0.17 20.02
N GLN A 189 -6.52 0.05 20.67
CA GLN A 189 -7.74 -0.67 20.35
C GLN A 189 -8.24 -0.39 18.92
N TRP A 190 -8.21 0.86 18.45
CA TRP A 190 -8.56 1.21 17.07
C TRP A 190 -7.62 0.54 16.07
N PHE A 191 -6.31 0.57 16.33
CA PHE A 191 -5.31 -0.11 15.52
C PHE A 191 -5.58 -1.61 15.44
N ARG A 192 -5.93 -2.25 16.56
CA ARG A 192 -6.27 -3.69 16.61
C ARG A 192 -7.56 -4.05 15.88
N LEU A 193 -8.49 -3.11 15.65
CA LEU A 193 -9.64 -3.35 14.77
C LEU A 193 -9.23 -3.48 13.30
N LEU A 194 -8.17 -2.77 12.89
CA LEU A 194 -7.65 -2.78 11.52
C LEU A 194 -6.60 -3.86 11.31
N VAL A 195 -5.73 -4.04 12.30
CA VAL A 195 -4.61 -4.99 12.31
C VAL A 195 -4.79 -5.92 13.53
N PRO A 196 -5.67 -6.93 13.42
CA PRO A 196 -5.91 -7.87 14.50
C PRO A 196 -4.65 -8.68 14.83
N GLU A 197 -4.60 -9.19 16.06
CA GLU A 197 -3.57 -10.15 16.44
C GLU A 197 -3.67 -11.40 15.56
N PRO A 198 -2.56 -12.12 15.30
CA PRO A 198 -2.57 -13.30 14.43
C PRO A 198 -3.65 -14.34 14.77
N LYS A 199 -3.97 -14.51 16.06
CA LYS A 199 -5.01 -15.42 16.57
C LYS A 199 -6.45 -14.98 16.21
N ASP A 200 -6.67 -13.69 16.00
CA ASP A 200 -7.98 -13.08 15.73
C ASP A 200 -8.19 -12.81 14.22
N ARG A 201 -7.25 -13.24 13.37
CA ARG A 201 -7.34 -13.12 11.91
C ARG A 201 -8.33 -14.13 11.34
N ILE A 202 -9.05 -13.73 10.31
CA ILE A 202 -10.06 -14.55 9.63
C ILE A 202 -9.37 -15.41 8.56
N PRO A 203 -9.54 -16.74 8.58
CA PRO A 203 -9.03 -17.60 7.52
C PRO A 203 -9.65 -17.26 6.16
N ILE A 204 -8.82 -17.22 5.12
CA ILE A 204 -9.29 -17.03 3.74
C ILE A 204 -10.06 -18.29 3.29
N THR A 205 -11.28 -18.07 2.81
CA THR A 205 -12.19 -19.08 2.27
C THR A 205 -12.57 -18.72 0.83
N PRO A 206 -13.14 -19.61 0.00
CA PRO A 206 -13.50 -19.26 -1.38
C PRO A 206 -14.44 -18.03 -1.51
N ILE A 207 -15.34 -17.82 -0.54
CA ILE A 207 -16.22 -16.64 -0.51
C ILE A 207 -15.45 -15.33 -0.31
N PHE A 208 -14.22 -15.39 0.22
CA PHE A 208 -13.34 -14.24 0.32
C PHE A 208 -13.11 -13.54 -1.01
N LEU A 209 -13.16 -14.24 -2.16
CA LEU A 209 -13.02 -13.61 -3.48
C LEU A 209 -14.07 -12.52 -3.74
N LEU A 210 -15.29 -12.70 -3.22
CA LEU A 210 -16.35 -11.68 -3.33
C LEU A 210 -16.05 -10.47 -2.43
N TYR A 211 -15.68 -10.71 -1.17
CA TYR A 211 -15.30 -9.64 -0.24
C TYR A 211 -14.05 -8.89 -0.71
N TRP A 212 -13.04 -9.62 -1.17
CA TRP A 212 -11.80 -9.10 -1.72
C TRP A 212 -12.09 -8.12 -2.86
N SER A 213 -12.96 -8.50 -3.80
CA SER A 213 -13.38 -7.63 -4.90
C SER A 213 -14.06 -6.35 -4.39
N ALA A 214 -14.98 -6.48 -3.41
CA ALA A 214 -15.67 -5.34 -2.81
C ALA A 214 -14.71 -4.35 -2.13
N TYR A 215 -13.70 -4.84 -1.40
CA TYR A 215 -12.71 -3.99 -0.73
C TYR A 215 -11.79 -3.23 -1.71
N HIS A 216 -11.67 -3.65 -2.97
CA HIS A 216 -10.89 -2.93 -3.97
C HIS A 216 -11.70 -1.85 -4.70
N VAL A 217 -13.03 -1.86 -4.62
CA VAL A 217 -13.90 -0.88 -5.30
C VAL A 217 -13.53 0.56 -4.96
N PRO A 218 -13.33 0.97 -3.69
CA PRO A 218 -12.93 2.34 -3.37
C PRO A 218 -11.60 2.75 -4.02
N PHE A 219 -10.64 1.83 -4.10
CA PHE A 219 -9.36 2.10 -4.75
C PHE A 219 -9.50 2.26 -6.27
N PHE A 220 -10.25 1.39 -6.93
CA PHE A 220 -10.55 1.53 -8.35
C PHE A 220 -11.30 2.81 -8.67
N PHE A 221 -12.27 3.19 -7.84
CA PHE A 221 -13.00 4.44 -7.99
C PHE A 221 -12.10 5.66 -7.77
N LEU A 222 -11.17 5.60 -6.81
CA LEU A 222 -10.17 6.64 -6.60
C LEU A 222 -9.26 6.83 -7.83
N ALA A 223 -8.83 5.73 -8.46
CA ALA A 223 -8.06 5.78 -9.70
C ALA A 223 -8.87 6.36 -10.88
N TYR A 224 -10.15 6.01 -10.98
CA TYR A 224 -11.07 6.60 -11.95
C TYR A 224 -11.18 8.11 -11.77
N LEU A 225 -11.43 8.58 -10.55
CA LEU A 225 -11.51 10.01 -10.22
C LEU A 225 -10.20 10.74 -10.49
N ALA A 226 -9.05 10.10 -10.25
CA ALA A 226 -7.73 10.70 -10.52
C ALA A 226 -7.46 10.94 -12.01
N ARG A 227 -8.26 10.34 -12.91
CA ARG A 227 -8.24 10.56 -14.36
C ARG A 227 -9.33 11.52 -14.83
N ARG A 228 -9.89 12.35 -13.94
CA ARG A 228 -10.91 13.36 -14.25
C ARG A 228 -10.55 14.73 -13.66
N PRO A 229 -10.88 15.83 -14.36
CA PRO A 229 -10.71 17.17 -13.82
C PRO A 229 -11.65 17.40 -12.63
N ASP A 230 -11.28 18.32 -11.75
CA ASP A 230 -12.13 18.84 -10.66
C ASP A 230 -12.62 17.82 -9.62
N THR A 231 -11.92 16.68 -9.48
CA THR A 231 -12.29 15.62 -8.52
C THR A 231 -11.48 15.64 -7.22
N TYR A 232 -10.62 16.63 -6.99
CA TYR A 232 -9.66 16.61 -5.87
C TYR A 232 -10.32 16.39 -4.50
N LEU A 233 -11.39 17.13 -4.21
CA LEU A 233 -12.11 17.00 -2.95
C LEU A 233 -12.75 15.60 -2.79
N MET A 234 -13.35 15.06 -3.85
CA MET A 234 -13.92 13.70 -3.84
C MET A 234 -12.85 12.64 -3.55
N ARG A 235 -11.65 12.80 -4.13
CA ARG A 235 -10.53 11.89 -3.91
C ARG A 235 -10.01 11.95 -2.46
N LEU A 236 -9.93 13.15 -1.88
CA LEU A 236 -9.56 13.33 -0.46
C LEU A 236 -10.58 12.68 0.49
N LEU A 237 -11.87 12.82 0.21
CA LEU A 237 -12.94 12.20 1.01
C LEU A 237 -12.96 10.67 0.89
N LEU A 238 -12.62 10.13 -0.28
CA LEU A 238 -12.60 8.68 -0.53
C LEU A 238 -11.33 8.00 0.02
N LEU A 239 -10.25 8.76 0.24
CA LEU A 239 -8.96 8.25 0.66
C LEU A 239 -9.04 7.40 1.95
N PRO A 240 -9.67 7.85 3.07
CA PRO A 240 -9.73 7.05 4.29
C PRO A 240 -10.35 5.67 4.06
N THR A 241 -11.43 5.60 3.27
CA THR A 241 -12.09 4.33 2.92
C THR A 241 -11.16 3.43 2.12
N ALA A 242 -10.50 3.96 1.08
CA ALA A 242 -9.55 3.17 0.28
C ALA A 242 -8.38 2.64 1.12
N LEU A 243 -7.85 3.44 2.06
CA LEU A 243 -6.79 3.03 2.98
C LEU A 243 -7.26 1.93 3.94
N ILE A 244 -8.40 2.13 4.59
CA ILE A 244 -8.97 1.15 5.54
C ILE A 244 -9.24 -0.18 4.83
N CYS A 245 -9.88 -0.16 3.67
CA CYS A 245 -10.15 -1.39 2.91
C CYS A 245 -8.86 -2.12 2.52
N SER A 246 -7.82 -1.39 2.13
CA SER A 246 -6.51 -1.98 1.80
C SER A 246 -5.85 -2.64 3.02
N ILE A 247 -5.89 -1.99 4.18
CA ILE A 247 -5.33 -2.53 5.44
C ILE A 247 -6.12 -3.75 5.90
N VAL A 248 -7.46 -3.69 5.85
CA VAL A 248 -8.33 -4.80 6.25
C VAL A 248 -8.06 -6.03 5.40
N VAL A 249 -8.00 -5.89 4.07
CA VAL A 249 -7.66 -7.02 3.18
C VAL A 249 -6.32 -7.62 3.55
N ALA A 250 -5.30 -6.80 3.84
CA ALA A 250 -3.96 -7.27 4.14
C ALA A 250 -3.79 -7.97 5.48
N TYR A 251 -4.38 -7.42 6.55
CA TYR A 251 -4.06 -7.80 7.92
C TYR A 251 -5.18 -8.55 8.65
N ARG A 252 -6.44 -8.40 8.22
CA ARG A 252 -7.58 -9.09 8.84
C ARG A 252 -7.76 -10.50 8.31
N TYR A 253 -7.47 -10.72 7.04
CA TYR A 253 -7.61 -12.02 6.38
C TYR A 253 -6.24 -12.69 6.22
N THR A 254 -6.17 -13.99 6.52
CA THR A 254 -4.90 -14.73 6.51
C THR A 254 -5.07 -16.09 5.83
N TRP A 255 -4.06 -16.48 5.06
CA TRP A 255 -3.82 -17.85 4.67
C TRP A 255 -3.33 -18.60 5.92
N THR A 256 -4.00 -19.70 6.28
CA THR A 256 -3.68 -20.50 7.47
C THR A 256 -2.90 -21.78 7.15
N ILE A 257 -2.97 -22.23 5.89
CA ILE A 257 -2.19 -23.38 5.41
C ILE A 257 -0.72 -22.96 5.34
N SER A 258 0.15 -23.68 6.05
CA SER A 258 1.55 -23.29 6.21
C SER A 258 2.32 -23.20 4.88
N SER A 259 1.99 -24.05 3.91
CA SER A 259 2.58 -23.98 2.56
C SER A 259 2.14 -22.74 1.77
N LEU A 260 0.96 -22.19 2.07
CA LEU A 260 0.42 -20.97 1.44
C LEU A 260 0.81 -19.69 2.20
N ASN A 261 1.62 -19.78 3.25
CA ASN A 261 1.98 -18.63 4.08
C ASN A 261 2.68 -17.51 3.29
N VAL A 262 3.39 -17.83 2.20
CA VAL A 262 3.99 -16.84 1.29
C VAL A 262 2.98 -15.89 0.65
N TYR A 263 1.71 -16.31 0.51
CA TYR A 263 0.65 -15.44 -0.03
C TYR A 263 0.21 -14.38 0.97
N ASN A 264 0.41 -14.58 2.28
CA ASN A 264 0.23 -13.51 3.28
C ASN A 264 1.20 -12.36 3.03
N TRP A 265 2.45 -12.67 2.67
CA TRP A 265 3.44 -11.66 2.29
C TRP A 265 3.06 -10.94 0.99
N GLY A 266 2.69 -11.69 -0.04
CA GLY A 266 2.25 -11.13 -1.33
C GLY A 266 1.03 -10.21 -1.19
N GLN A 267 0.06 -10.59 -0.37
CA GLN A 267 -1.13 -9.79 -0.06
C GLN A 267 -0.76 -8.45 0.59
N SER A 268 0.11 -8.47 1.62
CA SER A 268 0.55 -7.24 2.28
C SER A 268 1.40 -6.34 1.39
N LEU A 269 2.27 -6.92 0.54
CA LEU A 269 3.02 -6.17 -0.46
C LEU A 269 2.08 -5.46 -1.44
N ALA A 270 1.07 -6.16 -1.95
CA ALA A 270 0.08 -5.61 -2.86
C ALA A 270 -0.72 -4.47 -2.20
N ALA A 271 -1.18 -4.67 -0.97
CA ALA A 271 -1.90 -3.64 -0.22
C ALA A 271 -1.03 -2.41 0.06
N ALA A 272 0.26 -2.58 0.39
CA ALA A 272 1.16 -1.45 0.60
C ALA A 272 1.40 -0.67 -0.71
N VAL A 273 1.49 -1.34 -1.86
CA VAL A 273 1.51 -0.67 -3.17
C VAL A 273 0.20 0.09 -3.43
N GLN A 274 -0.94 -0.54 -3.15
CA GLN A 274 -2.26 0.07 -3.28
C GLN A 274 -2.41 1.32 -2.43
N ILE A 275 -1.95 1.28 -1.17
CA ILE A 275 -1.95 2.42 -0.25
C ILE A 275 -1.10 3.57 -0.79
N ALA A 276 0.13 3.30 -1.28
CA ALA A 276 0.97 4.35 -1.85
C ALA A 276 0.30 5.00 -3.07
N LYS A 277 -0.30 4.19 -3.94
CA LYS A 277 -1.03 4.70 -5.12
C LYS A 277 -2.26 5.49 -4.70
N ALA A 278 -3.02 5.03 -3.69
CA ALA A 278 -4.16 5.76 -3.16
C ALA A 278 -3.77 7.13 -2.58
N LEU A 279 -2.68 7.18 -1.80
CA LEU A 279 -2.13 8.43 -1.28
C LEU A 279 -1.75 9.38 -2.43
N GLU A 280 -1.01 8.89 -3.43
CA GLU A 280 -0.63 9.69 -4.58
C GLU A 280 -1.85 10.21 -5.37
N TYR A 281 -2.83 9.35 -5.61
CA TYR A 281 -4.06 9.69 -6.34
C TYR A 281 -4.87 10.71 -5.58
N ALA A 282 -4.97 10.62 -4.27
CA ALA A 282 -5.76 11.56 -3.49
C ALA A 282 -5.04 12.90 -3.28
N LEU A 283 -3.75 12.87 -2.99
CA LEU A 283 -2.98 14.05 -2.58
C LEU A 283 -2.44 14.89 -3.73
N THR A 284 -2.50 14.41 -4.98
CA THR A 284 -2.07 15.19 -6.15
C THR A 284 -3.24 16.05 -6.64
N PRO A 285 -3.24 17.38 -6.45
CA PRO A 285 -4.41 18.20 -6.75
C PRO A 285 -4.85 18.09 -8.21
N GLU A 286 -3.91 17.93 -9.13
CA GLU A 286 -4.18 18.05 -10.57
C GLU A 286 -4.66 16.74 -11.20
N GLY A 287 -4.70 15.67 -10.40
CA GLY A 287 -4.93 14.31 -10.89
C GLY A 287 -3.67 13.71 -11.51
N MET A 288 -3.84 12.52 -12.08
CA MET A 288 -2.76 11.75 -12.69
C MET A 288 -2.72 12.03 -14.18
N LEU A 289 -1.73 12.80 -14.64
CA LEU A 289 -1.62 13.24 -16.04
C LEU A 289 -0.83 12.23 -16.90
N LYS A 290 -1.32 11.98 -18.12
CA LYS A 290 -0.53 11.34 -19.18
C LYS A 290 0.36 12.36 -19.89
N TYR A 291 1.36 11.88 -20.62
CA TYR A 291 2.21 12.78 -21.41
C TYR A 291 1.39 13.60 -22.43
N GLY A 292 1.60 14.91 -22.44
CA GLY A 292 0.91 15.85 -23.33
C GLY A 292 -0.46 16.34 -22.84
N GLU A 293 -0.91 15.90 -21.68
CA GLU A 293 -2.13 16.39 -21.04
C GLU A 293 -1.87 17.64 -20.18
N VAL A 294 -2.81 18.60 -20.20
CA VAL A 294 -2.84 19.77 -19.32
C VAL A 294 -3.71 19.51 -18.09
N ALA A 295 -4.80 18.76 -18.29
CA ALA A 295 -5.67 18.22 -17.25
C ALA A 295 -6.02 16.77 -17.59
N PRO A 296 -6.47 15.94 -16.63
CA PRO A 296 -6.73 14.53 -16.90
C PRO A 296 -7.71 14.33 -18.07
N GLY A 297 -7.26 13.67 -19.13
CA GLY A 297 -8.04 13.45 -20.36
C GLY A 297 -8.13 14.65 -21.31
N GLN A 298 -7.47 15.77 -21.01
CA GLN A 298 -7.43 16.98 -21.85
C GLN A 298 -6.02 17.24 -22.38
N LEU A 299 -5.85 17.13 -23.70
CA LEU A 299 -4.57 17.41 -24.37
C LEU A 299 -4.30 18.92 -24.48
N ALA A 300 -3.03 19.30 -24.43
CA ALA A 300 -2.62 20.67 -24.75
C ALA A 300 -3.04 21.03 -26.19
N LYS A 301 -3.70 22.19 -26.37
CA LYS A 301 -3.93 22.74 -27.72
C LYS A 301 -2.57 23.08 -28.35
N ALA A 302 -2.35 22.64 -29.59
CA ALA A 302 -1.18 23.08 -30.35
C ALA A 302 -1.22 24.61 -30.50
N SER A 303 -0.11 25.28 -30.18
CA SER A 303 -0.01 26.73 -30.36
C SER A 303 -0.03 27.06 -31.86
N ASN A 304 -1.06 27.76 -32.32
CA ASN A 304 -1.11 28.35 -33.66
C ASN A 304 -0.09 29.49 -33.76
N GLY A 305 1.09 29.21 -34.32
CA GLY A 305 2.05 30.20 -34.78
C GLY A 305 2.12 30.17 -36.32
N SER A 306 1.88 31.34 -36.92
CA SER A 306 1.78 31.76 -38.33
C SER A 306 2.10 30.81 -39.51
N PRO A 307 1.33 30.91 -40.63
CA PRO A 307 1.59 30.19 -41.87
C PRO A 307 2.61 30.96 -42.72
N ASN A 308 3.82 30.43 -42.87
CA ASN A 308 4.67 30.72 -44.05
C ASN A 308 5.83 29.72 -44.10
N GLY A 309 5.77 28.81 -45.06
CA GLY A 309 6.88 27.90 -45.37
C GLY A 309 6.44 26.52 -45.87
N ALA A 310 6.18 26.45 -47.19
CA ALA A 310 6.15 25.25 -48.02
C ALA A 310 5.12 24.14 -47.69
N ARG A 311 4.20 23.94 -48.64
CA ARG A 311 3.42 22.72 -48.84
C ARG A 311 4.35 21.50 -48.82
N ASN A 312 4.26 20.70 -47.77
CA ASN A 312 4.43 19.26 -47.82
C ASN A 312 3.57 18.65 -46.71
N GLY A 313 2.57 17.87 -47.10
CA GLY A 313 1.62 17.25 -46.20
C GLY A 313 2.28 16.20 -45.32
N TYR A 314 2.69 16.60 -44.11
CA TYR A 314 2.99 15.70 -43.00
C TYR A 314 2.59 16.38 -41.69
N ALA A 315 1.42 16.01 -41.17
CA ALA A 315 1.01 16.35 -39.81
C ALA A 315 1.79 15.45 -38.82
N ASN A 316 3.03 15.85 -38.50
CA ASN A 316 3.87 15.23 -37.46
C ASN A 316 4.19 16.26 -36.38
N GLY A 317 3.47 16.20 -35.25
CA GLY A 317 3.82 16.92 -34.04
C GLY A 317 5.08 16.33 -33.40
N HIS A 318 6.09 17.17 -33.24
CA HIS A 318 7.45 16.82 -32.83
C HIS A 318 7.54 16.01 -31.53
N ALA A 319 8.32 14.94 -31.61
CA ALA A 319 8.83 14.16 -30.49
C ALA A 319 9.90 14.95 -29.73
N TYR A 320 9.83 14.94 -28.39
CA TYR A 320 10.98 15.30 -27.56
C TYR A 320 12.03 14.20 -27.66
N THR A 321 13.08 14.49 -28.41
CA THR A 321 14.33 13.75 -28.42
C THR A 321 15.15 14.14 -27.19
N ASN A 322 15.27 13.24 -26.21
CA ASN A 322 16.50 13.10 -25.44
C ASN A 322 17.06 11.73 -25.79
N GLY A 323 18.36 11.70 -26.12
CA GLY A 323 19.04 10.59 -26.79
C GLY A 323 18.69 9.20 -26.29
N HIS A 324 18.49 8.29 -27.25
CA HIS A 324 18.34 6.84 -27.10
C HIS A 324 17.07 6.32 -26.41
N GLY A 325 15.90 6.92 -26.68
CA GLY A 325 14.60 6.32 -26.38
C GLY A 325 13.76 6.23 -27.64
N HIS A 326 13.40 5.01 -28.07
CA HIS A 326 12.34 4.82 -29.06
C HIS A 326 11.08 5.59 -28.60
N PRO A 327 10.43 6.38 -29.48
CA PRO A 327 9.14 6.96 -29.14
C PRO A 327 8.15 5.81 -28.89
N LEU A 328 7.51 5.79 -27.72
CA LEU A 328 6.38 4.91 -27.48
C LEU A 328 5.32 5.22 -28.56
N PRO A 329 4.97 4.27 -29.45
CA PRO A 329 3.92 4.50 -30.42
C PRO A 329 2.62 4.73 -29.64
N ARG A 330 1.91 5.82 -29.96
CA ARG A 330 0.47 5.86 -29.66
C ARG A 330 -0.14 4.69 -30.41
N SER A 331 -0.76 3.76 -29.69
CA SER A 331 -1.55 2.69 -30.30
C SER A 331 -2.55 3.33 -31.27
N LYS A 332 -2.33 3.16 -32.58
CA LYS A 332 -3.29 3.58 -33.61
C LYS A 332 -4.56 2.73 -33.58
N LEU A 333 -4.54 1.63 -32.83
CA LEU A 333 -5.70 0.79 -32.55
C LEU A 333 -6.51 1.41 -31.41
N ARG A 334 -7.76 1.77 -31.72
CA ARG A 334 -8.79 2.01 -30.69
C ARG A 334 -8.90 0.74 -29.86
N SER A 335 -8.58 0.82 -28.58
CA SER A 335 -8.93 -0.26 -27.63
C SER A 335 -10.40 -0.59 -27.78
N ARG A 336 -10.74 -1.89 -27.76
CA ARG A 336 -12.14 -2.36 -27.75
C ARG A 336 -12.91 -1.92 -26.50
N TRP A 337 -12.21 -1.41 -25.49
CA TRP A 337 -12.77 -1.02 -24.20
C TRP A 337 -12.97 0.50 -24.10
N PRO A 338 -13.95 0.97 -23.30
CA PRO A 338 -14.14 2.40 -23.07
C PRO A 338 -12.90 3.08 -22.47
N ALA A 339 -12.60 4.30 -22.93
CA ALA A 339 -11.39 5.04 -22.53
C ALA A 339 -11.28 5.23 -21.00
N TRP A 340 -12.41 5.37 -20.31
CA TRP A 340 -12.44 5.50 -18.85
C TRP A 340 -11.96 4.24 -18.13
N LEU A 341 -12.31 3.06 -18.68
CA LEU A 341 -11.95 1.78 -18.11
C LEU A 341 -10.49 1.47 -18.40
N THR A 342 -10.04 1.70 -19.64
CA THR A 342 -8.63 1.52 -20.01
C THR A 342 -7.71 2.43 -19.20
N ASP A 343 -8.10 3.68 -18.96
CA ASP A 343 -7.33 4.62 -18.16
C ASP A 343 -7.26 4.21 -16.68
N THR A 344 -8.37 3.73 -16.14
CA THR A 344 -8.45 3.25 -14.74
C THR A 344 -7.62 1.99 -14.54
N ILE A 345 -7.73 1.01 -15.45
CA ILE A 345 -6.92 -0.22 -15.41
C ILE A 345 -5.44 0.10 -15.59
N ALA A 346 -5.09 0.94 -16.57
CA ALA A 346 -3.71 1.34 -16.80
C ALA A 346 -3.12 2.05 -15.57
N LEU A 347 -3.87 2.95 -14.93
CA LEU A 347 -3.40 3.65 -13.75
C LEU A 347 -3.22 2.70 -12.56
N THR A 348 -4.18 1.81 -12.30
CA THR A 348 -4.15 0.85 -11.18
C THR A 348 -3.11 -0.26 -11.34
N HIS A 349 -2.89 -0.77 -12.55
CA HIS A 349 -1.99 -1.91 -12.78
C HIS A 349 -0.60 -1.51 -13.28
N SER A 350 -0.41 -0.28 -13.77
CA SER A 350 0.92 0.22 -14.11
C SER A 350 1.71 0.57 -12.86
N LEU A 351 2.73 -0.22 -12.54
CA LEU A 351 3.65 0.02 -11.42
C LEU A 351 4.71 1.07 -11.78
N ARG A 352 5.26 1.01 -13.00
CA ARG A 352 6.24 1.99 -13.51
C ARG A 352 5.60 3.27 -14.02
N GLY A 353 4.33 3.22 -14.41
CA GLY A 353 3.58 4.37 -14.88
C GLY A 353 4.08 4.95 -16.20
N LEU A 354 4.64 4.16 -17.11
CA LEU A 354 5.38 4.63 -18.30
C LEU A 354 4.60 5.58 -19.23
N SER A 355 3.27 5.62 -19.16
CA SER A 355 2.42 6.54 -19.91
C SER A 355 2.14 7.87 -19.20
N PHE A 356 2.58 8.02 -17.95
CA PHE A 356 2.23 9.11 -17.05
C PHE A 356 3.39 10.08 -16.82
N THR A 357 3.08 11.34 -16.54
CA THR A 357 4.11 12.38 -16.40
C THR A 357 5.05 12.15 -15.21
N TYR A 358 4.57 11.50 -14.15
CA TYR A 358 5.36 11.19 -12.96
C TYR A 358 6.48 10.15 -13.21
N SER A 359 6.44 9.41 -14.33
CA SER A 359 7.51 8.48 -14.73
C SER A 359 8.63 9.14 -15.54
N LYS A 360 8.60 10.47 -15.72
CA LYS A 360 9.60 11.19 -16.52
C LYS A 360 11.01 10.96 -15.96
N GLY A 361 11.92 10.52 -16.81
CA GLY A 361 13.32 10.26 -16.47
C GLY A 361 13.61 8.87 -15.87
N ILE A 362 12.64 7.96 -15.87
CA ILE A 362 12.88 6.54 -15.52
C ILE A 362 13.68 5.86 -16.63
N HIS A 363 14.66 5.02 -16.24
CA HIS A 363 15.39 4.16 -17.18
C HIS A 363 14.46 3.07 -17.71
N ILE A 364 14.38 2.96 -19.04
CA ILE A 364 13.62 1.91 -19.73
C ILE A 364 14.64 0.97 -20.37
N PRO A 365 14.68 -0.32 -19.98
CA PRO A 365 15.55 -1.30 -20.62
C PRO A 365 15.24 -1.45 -22.11
N ALA A 366 16.28 -1.65 -22.92
CA ALA A 366 16.09 -1.93 -24.34
C ALA A 366 15.28 -3.22 -24.53
N HIS A 367 14.41 -3.24 -25.54
CA HIS A 367 13.63 -4.44 -25.84
C HIS A 367 14.52 -5.57 -26.33
N THR A 368 14.38 -6.73 -25.68
CA THR A 368 15.04 -7.99 -26.06
C THR A 368 14.15 -8.88 -26.93
N ARG A 369 12.87 -8.49 -27.09
CA ARG A 369 11.82 -9.25 -27.79
C ARG A 369 11.45 -8.55 -29.10
N PRO A 370 11.07 -9.29 -30.15
CA PRO A 370 10.71 -8.70 -31.45
C PRO A 370 9.42 -7.89 -31.33
N ILE A 371 9.49 -6.56 -31.51
CA ILE A 371 8.33 -5.64 -31.39
C ILE A 371 7.57 -5.51 -32.72
N SER A 372 8.21 -5.83 -33.85
CA SER A 372 7.65 -5.64 -35.20
C SER A 372 6.40 -6.48 -35.48
N SER A 373 6.25 -7.62 -34.81
CA SER A 373 5.08 -8.49 -34.96
C SER A 373 4.55 -8.89 -33.59
N ARG A 374 3.25 -8.65 -33.38
CA ARG A 374 2.54 -8.97 -32.13
C ARG A 374 2.56 -10.48 -31.83
N SER A 375 2.38 -11.32 -32.83
CA SER A 375 2.42 -12.78 -32.65
C SER A 375 3.84 -13.27 -32.31
N ALA A 376 4.85 -12.69 -32.94
CA ALA A 376 6.25 -12.99 -32.61
C ALA A 376 6.61 -12.53 -31.19
N PHE A 377 6.13 -11.35 -30.77
CA PHE A 377 6.30 -10.84 -29.42
C PHE A 377 5.60 -11.75 -28.39
N ALA A 378 4.36 -12.15 -28.65
CA ALA A 378 3.58 -13.03 -27.77
C ALA A 378 4.26 -14.41 -27.63
N LYS A 379 4.72 -14.99 -28.74
CA LYS A 379 5.48 -16.27 -28.72
C LYS A 379 6.78 -16.13 -27.93
N SER A 380 7.55 -15.07 -28.16
CA SER A 380 8.81 -14.81 -27.43
C SER A 380 8.56 -14.61 -25.92
N THR A 381 7.50 -13.88 -25.57
CA THR A 381 7.07 -13.67 -24.18
C THR A 381 6.64 -14.99 -23.52
N PHE A 382 5.87 -15.83 -24.22
CA PHE A 382 5.48 -17.15 -23.70
C PHE A 382 6.69 -18.06 -23.45
N ILE A 383 7.66 -18.07 -24.38
CA ILE A 383 8.91 -18.83 -24.19
C ILE A 383 9.71 -18.28 -22.98
N SER A 384 9.78 -16.96 -22.82
CA SER A 384 10.41 -16.31 -21.67
C SER A 384 9.72 -16.68 -20.36
N PHE A 385 8.38 -16.67 -20.34
CA PHE A 385 7.56 -17.13 -19.22
C PHE A 385 7.90 -18.57 -18.84
N VAL A 386 7.90 -19.51 -19.79
CA VAL A 386 8.22 -20.92 -19.54
C VAL A 386 9.65 -21.08 -19.00
N LYS A 387 10.63 -20.35 -19.53
CA LYS A 387 12.02 -20.37 -19.02
C LYS A 387 12.10 -19.89 -17.57
N ASN A 388 11.46 -18.76 -17.26
CA ASN A 388 11.45 -18.21 -15.91
C ASN A 388 10.68 -19.11 -14.93
N PHE A 389 9.60 -19.75 -15.38
CA PHE A 389 8.83 -20.73 -14.62
C PHE A 389 9.71 -21.94 -14.25
N LEU A 390 10.35 -22.58 -15.24
CA LEU A 390 11.20 -23.76 -15.00
C LEU A 390 12.42 -23.42 -14.14
N LEU A 391 13.00 -22.24 -14.33
CA LEU A 391 14.11 -21.77 -13.50
C LEU A 391 13.67 -21.56 -12.05
N LEU A 392 12.54 -20.89 -11.83
CA LEU A 392 11.99 -20.69 -10.50
C LEU A 392 11.65 -22.03 -9.84
N ASP A 393 11.01 -22.94 -10.58
CA ASP A 393 10.65 -24.29 -10.12
C ASP A 393 11.87 -25.06 -9.61
N PHE A 394 12.95 -25.04 -10.39
CA PHE A 394 14.21 -25.66 -9.99
C PHE A 394 14.81 -25.00 -8.75
N LEU A 395 14.96 -23.67 -8.75
CA LEU A 395 15.61 -22.95 -7.64
C LEU A 395 14.83 -23.09 -6.33
N GLU A 396 13.52 -22.93 -6.38
CA GLU A 396 12.62 -23.07 -5.22
C GLU A 396 12.67 -24.50 -4.66
N SER A 397 12.69 -25.50 -5.55
CA SER A 397 12.78 -26.90 -5.14
C SER A 397 14.12 -27.24 -4.50
N VAL A 398 15.23 -26.65 -4.97
CA VAL A 398 16.55 -26.80 -4.36
C VAL A 398 16.60 -26.13 -2.98
N ILE A 399 16.01 -24.93 -2.81
CA ILE A 399 15.93 -24.25 -1.50
C ILE A 399 15.22 -25.14 -0.46
N LYS A 400 14.17 -25.85 -0.88
CA LYS A 400 13.40 -26.75 -0.01
C LYS A 400 14.18 -27.97 0.50
N LEU A 401 15.31 -28.32 -0.13
CA LEU A 401 16.17 -29.41 0.32
C LEU A 401 17.01 -29.03 1.56
N PHE A 402 17.15 -27.74 1.86
CA PHE A 402 17.96 -27.27 2.99
C PHE A 402 17.20 -27.41 4.32
N PRO A 403 17.73 -28.17 5.31
CA PRO A 403 17.05 -28.40 6.58
C PRO A 403 16.72 -27.09 7.32
N GLY A 404 15.48 -26.97 7.81
CA GLY A 404 15.00 -25.75 8.48
C GLY A 404 14.64 -24.61 7.51
N VAL A 405 15.51 -24.28 6.56
CA VAL A 405 15.23 -23.25 5.53
C VAL A 405 14.02 -23.62 4.67
N GLY A 406 13.92 -24.88 4.27
CA GLY A 406 12.81 -25.45 3.49
C GLY A 406 11.59 -25.86 4.30
N ASP A 407 11.62 -25.68 5.62
CA ASP A 407 10.56 -26.15 6.53
C ASP A 407 9.48 -25.07 6.74
N PRO A 408 8.18 -25.43 6.85
CA PRO A 408 7.10 -24.47 7.16
C PRO A 408 7.30 -23.69 8.46
N SER A 409 8.01 -24.26 9.43
CA SER A 409 8.36 -23.57 10.68
C SER A 409 9.39 -22.46 10.49
N GLY A 410 10.15 -22.48 9.39
CA GLY A 410 11.21 -21.53 9.11
C GLY A 410 12.48 -21.81 9.92
N GLY A 411 13.63 -21.52 9.32
CA GLY A 411 14.94 -21.81 9.91
C GLY A 411 16.00 -20.83 9.43
N SER A 412 17.11 -20.77 10.17
CA SER A 412 18.25 -19.95 9.79
C SER A 412 19.02 -20.61 8.64
N MET A 413 19.49 -19.79 7.70
CA MET A 413 20.43 -20.22 6.65
C MET A 413 21.88 -20.37 7.18
N PHE A 414 22.13 -19.97 8.44
CA PHE A 414 23.41 -20.18 9.12
C PHE A 414 23.35 -21.42 10.00
N TYR A 415 24.03 -22.49 9.59
CA TYR A 415 24.09 -23.74 10.35
C TYR A 415 25.22 -23.71 11.40
N PRO A 416 24.93 -23.62 12.71
CA PRO A 416 25.96 -23.52 13.74
C PRO A 416 26.81 -24.78 13.88
N SER A 417 26.29 -25.93 13.44
CA SER A 417 26.99 -27.21 13.41
C SER A 417 28.11 -27.28 12.37
N LEU A 418 28.10 -26.40 11.35
CA LEU A 418 29.13 -26.38 10.32
C LEU A 418 30.34 -25.51 10.73
N PRO A 419 31.57 -25.89 10.34
CA PRO A 419 32.75 -25.03 10.41
C PRO A 419 32.55 -23.69 9.70
N LEU A 420 33.29 -22.66 10.12
CA LEU A 420 33.08 -21.27 9.69
C LEU A 420 33.01 -21.10 8.17
N VAL A 421 33.97 -21.66 7.42
CA VAL A 421 34.03 -21.54 5.95
C VAL A 421 32.82 -22.21 5.29
N GLN A 422 32.50 -23.44 5.70
CA GLN A 422 31.36 -24.19 5.16
C GLN A 422 30.03 -23.53 5.50
N ARG A 423 29.89 -23.00 6.72
CA ARG A 423 28.70 -22.26 7.17
C ARG A 423 28.40 -21.08 6.26
N TYR A 424 29.39 -20.24 5.99
CA TYR A 424 29.22 -19.08 5.13
C TYR A 424 29.14 -19.43 3.64
N ALA A 425 29.77 -20.52 3.20
CA ALA A 425 29.60 -21.02 1.84
C ALA A 425 28.15 -21.48 1.59
N VAL A 426 27.58 -22.26 2.52
CA VAL A 426 26.18 -22.71 2.45
C VAL A 426 25.22 -21.53 2.55
N SER A 427 25.43 -20.61 3.51
CA SER A 427 24.55 -19.44 3.66
C SER A 427 24.58 -18.56 2.41
N THR A 428 25.75 -18.32 1.83
CA THR A 428 25.90 -17.54 0.59
C THR A 428 25.24 -18.26 -0.60
N PHE A 429 25.35 -19.59 -0.68
CA PHE A 429 24.69 -20.36 -1.72
C PHE A 429 23.16 -20.28 -1.61
N VAL A 430 22.60 -20.49 -0.42
CA VAL A 430 21.15 -20.31 -0.16
C VAL A 430 20.71 -18.88 -0.51
N HIS A 431 21.49 -17.87 -0.14
CA HIS A 431 21.22 -16.48 -0.50
C HIS A 431 21.15 -16.28 -2.02
N ILE A 432 22.14 -16.79 -2.77
CA ILE A 432 22.17 -16.69 -4.24
C ILE A 432 20.95 -17.38 -4.84
N LEU A 433 20.57 -18.56 -4.35
CA LEU A 433 19.37 -19.27 -4.79
C LEU A 433 18.11 -18.44 -4.54
N THR A 434 17.95 -17.88 -3.34
CA THR A 434 16.79 -17.04 -2.98
C THR A 434 16.71 -15.78 -3.82
N GLY A 435 17.82 -15.06 -3.98
CA GLY A 435 17.89 -13.87 -4.84
C GLY A 435 17.58 -14.19 -6.30
N SER A 436 18.10 -15.31 -6.81
CA SER A 436 17.83 -15.78 -8.18
C SER A 436 16.37 -16.19 -8.37
N SER A 437 15.76 -16.80 -7.34
CA SER A 437 14.35 -17.17 -7.32
C SER A 437 13.45 -15.93 -7.41
N LEU A 438 13.78 -14.86 -6.65
CA LEU A 438 13.05 -13.59 -6.74
C LEU A 438 13.13 -12.97 -8.14
N LEU A 439 14.32 -12.98 -8.76
CA LEU A 439 14.50 -12.45 -10.12
C LEU A 439 13.72 -13.27 -11.16
N ALA A 440 13.77 -14.61 -11.07
CA ALA A 440 13.01 -15.50 -11.94
C ALA A 440 11.49 -15.32 -11.74
N GLY A 441 11.04 -15.16 -10.50
CA GLY A 441 9.64 -14.87 -10.15
C GLY A 441 9.14 -13.55 -10.72
N PHE A 442 9.92 -12.47 -10.61
CA PHE A 442 9.57 -11.19 -11.25
C PHE A 442 9.46 -11.34 -12.77
N GLY A 443 10.38 -12.05 -13.41
CA GLY A 443 10.34 -12.34 -14.84
C GLY A 443 9.10 -13.14 -15.23
N MET A 444 8.81 -14.22 -14.49
CA MET A 444 7.67 -15.10 -14.72
C MET A 444 6.33 -14.36 -14.62
N VAL A 445 6.08 -13.66 -13.51
CA VAL A 445 4.81 -12.94 -13.30
C VAL A 445 4.66 -11.80 -14.30
N TYR A 446 5.74 -11.06 -14.57
CA TYR A 446 5.70 -9.98 -15.55
C TYR A 446 5.43 -10.49 -16.97
N ASP A 447 6.05 -11.59 -17.39
CA ASP A 447 5.82 -12.19 -18.70
C ASP A 447 4.41 -12.78 -18.83
N LEU A 448 3.85 -13.36 -17.76
CA LEU A 448 2.46 -13.81 -17.74
C LEU A 448 1.48 -12.64 -17.94
N CYS A 449 1.64 -11.55 -17.18
CA CYS A 449 0.83 -10.35 -17.33
C CYS A 449 1.00 -9.72 -18.72
N THR A 450 2.24 -9.68 -19.23
CA THR A 450 2.56 -9.19 -20.58
C THR A 450 1.87 -10.04 -21.65
N PHE A 451 1.91 -11.37 -21.50
CA PHE A 451 1.28 -12.29 -22.44
C PHE A 451 -0.23 -12.11 -22.45
N ILE A 452 -0.88 -12.01 -21.29
CA ILE A 452 -2.33 -11.75 -21.20
C ILE A 452 -2.66 -10.40 -21.87
N ALA A 453 -1.94 -9.33 -21.52
CA ALA A 453 -2.22 -8.00 -22.05
C ALA A 453 -2.02 -7.93 -23.58
N VAL A 454 -0.92 -8.46 -24.09
CA VAL A 454 -0.60 -8.39 -25.52
C VAL A 454 -1.39 -9.43 -26.31
N ALA A 455 -1.52 -10.68 -25.85
CA ALA A 455 -2.20 -11.73 -26.62
C ALA A 455 -3.73 -11.63 -26.52
N LEU A 456 -4.28 -11.38 -25.32
CA LEU A 456 -5.73 -11.43 -25.08
C LEU A 456 -6.39 -10.04 -25.07
N CYS A 457 -5.70 -9.01 -24.61
CA CYS A 457 -6.28 -7.67 -24.44
C CYS A 457 -5.93 -6.66 -25.55
N ASP A 458 -5.17 -7.07 -26.58
CA ASP A 458 -4.78 -6.22 -27.72
C ASP A 458 -3.98 -4.96 -27.32
N ASP A 459 -3.14 -5.08 -26.28
CA ASP A 459 -2.21 -4.00 -25.89
C ASP A 459 -0.96 -3.99 -26.78
N ASP A 460 -0.34 -2.82 -26.92
CA ASP A 460 0.84 -2.61 -27.79
C ASP A 460 2.09 -3.26 -27.16
N PRO A 461 2.80 -4.16 -27.88
CA PRO A 461 4.07 -4.73 -27.44
C PRO A 461 5.12 -3.69 -26.96
N ALA A 462 5.12 -2.48 -27.50
CA ALA A 462 6.03 -1.41 -27.11
C ALA A 462 5.80 -0.92 -25.66
N ASN A 463 4.60 -1.11 -25.10
CA ASN A 463 4.28 -0.73 -23.72
C ASN A 463 4.89 -1.69 -22.68
N TRP A 464 5.45 -2.82 -23.12
CA TRP A 464 5.94 -3.89 -22.26
C TRP A 464 7.47 -4.11 -22.40
N PRO A 465 8.31 -3.11 -22.06
CA PRO A 465 9.76 -3.30 -22.02
C PRO A 465 10.14 -4.29 -20.91
N PRO A 466 11.33 -4.90 -20.96
CA PRO A 466 11.80 -5.83 -19.93
C PRO A 466 11.68 -5.24 -18.51
N VAL A 467 11.36 -6.11 -17.55
CA VAL A 467 11.23 -5.71 -16.14
C VAL A 467 12.59 -5.46 -15.49
N LEU A 468 13.63 -6.22 -15.87
CA LEU A 468 14.98 -6.16 -15.33
C LEU A 468 16.00 -5.85 -16.45
N ASP A 469 17.11 -5.21 -16.11
CA ASP A 469 18.25 -4.97 -17.02
C ASP A 469 19.53 -5.60 -16.44
N ASN A 470 19.48 -6.93 -16.30
CA ASN A 470 20.54 -7.81 -15.81
C ASN A 470 21.32 -7.24 -14.58
N PRO A 471 20.75 -7.34 -13.37
CA PRO A 471 21.36 -6.84 -12.13
C PRO A 471 22.78 -7.36 -11.85
N TRP A 472 23.12 -8.57 -12.30
CA TRP A 472 24.41 -9.21 -12.07
C TRP A 472 25.58 -8.49 -12.73
N LYS A 473 25.31 -7.68 -13.77
CA LYS A 473 26.33 -6.92 -14.52
C LYS A 473 26.63 -5.54 -13.93
N SER A 474 25.96 -5.14 -12.84
CA SER A 474 26.14 -3.83 -12.21
C SER A 474 27.58 -3.62 -11.76
N ASN A 475 28.16 -2.45 -12.08
CA ASN A 475 29.51 -2.09 -11.63
C ASN A 475 29.50 -0.97 -10.58
N SER A 476 28.32 -0.54 -10.13
CA SER A 476 28.12 0.38 -9.01
C SER A 476 26.74 0.15 -8.38
N MET A 477 26.57 0.52 -7.12
CA MET A 477 25.27 0.47 -6.44
C MET A 477 24.30 1.48 -7.05
N HIS A 478 24.81 2.63 -7.52
CA HIS A 478 23.99 3.58 -8.28
C HIS A 478 23.41 2.94 -9.54
N GLU A 479 24.23 2.25 -10.36
CA GLU A 479 23.77 1.56 -11.58
C GLU A 479 22.76 0.45 -11.26
N LEU A 480 23.00 -0.32 -10.20
CA LEU A 480 22.09 -1.36 -9.74
C LEU A 480 20.69 -0.80 -9.45
N TRP A 481 20.58 0.17 -8.54
CA TRP A 481 19.29 0.68 -8.07
C TRP A 481 18.59 1.63 -9.04
N SER A 482 19.33 2.37 -9.88
CA SER A 482 18.73 3.36 -10.80
C SER A 482 18.37 2.81 -12.18
N LYS A 483 18.99 1.70 -12.60
CA LYS A 483 18.83 1.16 -13.97
C LYS A 483 18.52 -0.32 -14.00
N ARG A 484 19.35 -1.14 -13.35
CA ARG A 484 19.35 -2.59 -13.58
C ARG A 484 18.29 -3.35 -12.79
N TRP A 485 17.96 -2.86 -11.61
CA TRP A 485 16.89 -3.38 -10.76
C TRP A 485 15.50 -2.96 -11.26
N HIS A 486 14.44 -3.69 -10.89
CA HIS A 486 13.16 -3.74 -11.60
C HIS A 486 12.37 -2.41 -11.74
N GLN A 487 12.70 -1.36 -11.01
CA GLN A 487 12.01 -0.06 -10.94
C GLN A 487 10.49 -0.08 -10.60
N LEU A 488 9.82 -1.24 -10.56
CA LEU A 488 8.38 -1.39 -10.27
C LEU A 488 7.93 -0.63 -9.00
N LEU A 489 8.71 -0.70 -7.92
CA LEU A 489 8.35 -0.11 -6.62
C LEU A 489 8.95 1.27 -6.39
N ARG A 490 9.68 1.83 -7.38
CA ARG A 490 10.37 3.12 -7.23
C ARG A 490 9.38 4.22 -6.84
N ARG A 491 8.23 4.30 -7.50
CA ARG A 491 7.23 5.34 -7.21
C ARG A 491 6.62 5.16 -5.82
N THR A 492 6.30 3.92 -5.45
CA THR A 492 5.81 3.54 -4.11
C THR A 492 6.71 4.09 -3.01
N PHE A 493 8.03 3.87 -3.11
CA PHE A 493 8.98 4.33 -2.10
C PHE A 493 9.18 5.85 -2.09
N ILE A 494 9.10 6.49 -3.27
CA ILE A 494 9.09 7.96 -3.36
C ILE A 494 7.84 8.52 -2.67
N VAL A 495 6.67 7.90 -2.82
CA VAL A 495 5.44 8.38 -2.18
C VAL A 495 5.49 8.18 -0.66
N PHE A 496 5.95 7.03 -0.18
CA PHE A 496 6.02 6.76 1.26
C PHE A 496 7.11 7.55 1.98
N GLY A 497 8.29 7.70 1.38
CA GLY A 497 9.45 8.27 2.06
C GLY A 497 10.04 9.47 1.36
N GLY A 498 10.18 9.43 0.03
CA GLY A 498 10.87 10.47 -0.74
C GLY A 498 10.19 11.83 -0.71
N LEU A 499 8.88 11.91 -0.99
CA LEU A 499 8.11 13.14 -1.00
C LEU A 499 7.91 13.71 0.41
N PRO A 500 7.48 12.92 1.43
CA PRO A 500 7.30 13.45 2.77
C PRO A 500 8.59 14.01 3.35
N SER A 501 9.71 13.29 3.20
CA SER A 501 11.01 13.75 3.70
C SER A 501 11.54 14.99 2.95
N TYR A 502 11.31 15.08 1.63
CA TYR A 502 11.61 16.27 0.84
C TYR A 502 10.83 17.50 1.34
N HIS A 503 9.52 17.36 1.56
CA HIS A 503 8.69 18.46 2.04
C HIS A 503 9.02 18.83 3.50
N LEU A 504 9.33 17.86 4.34
CA LEU A 504 9.76 18.08 5.73
C LEU A 504 11.01 18.96 5.80
N VAL A 505 12.05 18.66 5.02
CA VAL A 505 13.27 19.49 5.00
C VAL A 505 12.97 20.91 4.51
N ARG A 506 12.11 21.06 3.51
CA ARG A 506 11.71 22.38 3.02
C ARG A 506 10.88 23.15 4.04
N PHE A 507 10.11 22.46 4.87
CA PHE A 507 9.36 23.09 5.96
C PHE A 507 10.29 23.56 7.08
N LEU A 508 11.26 22.72 7.48
CA LEU A 508 12.19 23.01 8.58
C LEU A 508 13.28 24.02 8.22
N ILE A 509 13.72 24.06 6.96
CA ILE A 509 14.82 24.92 6.51
C ILE A 509 14.26 26.16 5.79
N PRO A 510 14.48 27.38 6.33
CA PRO A 510 14.00 28.61 5.73
C PRO A 510 14.52 28.87 4.31
N PRO A 511 13.84 29.71 3.50
CA PRO A 511 14.25 30.04 2.14
C PRO A 511 15.58 30.79 2.01
N MET A 512 16.18 31.22 3.12
CA MET A 512 17.39 32.06 3.18
C MET A 512 18.62 31.42 2.51
N PHE A 513 18.68 30.09 2.42
CA PHE A 513 19.76 29.35 1.73
C PHE A 513 19.21 28.44 0.63
N PRO A 514 18.80 28.98 -0.54
CA PRO A 514 18.07 28.22 -1.56
C PRO A 514 18.88 27.04 -2.13
N GLY A 515 20.19 27.20 -2.29
CA GLY A 515 21.09 26.15 -2.79
C GLY A 515 21.24 24.98 -1.82
N ALA A 516 21.57 25.27 -0.55
CA ALA A 516 21.71 24.27 0.50
C ALA A 516 20.37 23.56 0.79
N ARG A 517 19.27 24.33 0.83
CA ARG A 517 17.90 23.79 1.01
C ARG A 517 17.57 22.80 -0.10
N LYS A 518 17.86 23.09 -1.36
CA LYS A 518 17.63 22.17 -2.48
C LYS A 518 18.46 20.89 -2.35
N GLN A 519 19.77 21.03 -2.18
CA GLN A 519 20.69 19.88 -2.10
C GLN A 519 20.34 18.96 -0.93
N LEU A 520 20.08 19.52 0.25
CA LEU A 520 19.75 18.75 1.44
C LEU A 520 18.39 18.06 1.29
N SER A 521 17.40 18.73 0.70
CA SER A 521 16.09 18.11 0.42
C SER A 521 16.22 16.91 -0.54
N GLU A 522 17.06 17.01 -1.57
CA GLU A 522 17.33 15.90 -2.50
C GLU A 522 18.02 14.72 -1.81
N ILE A 523 19.05 14.98 -0.99
CA ILE A 523 19.76 13.93 -0.25
C ILE A 523 18.84 13.22 0.73
N VAL A 524 18.09 13.99 1.54
CA VAL A 524 17.16 13.44 2.53
C VAL A 524 16.02 12.70 1.85
N SER A 525 15.58 13.13 0.67
CA SER A 525 14.59 12.40 -0.14
C SER A 525 15.08 11.01 -0.54
N VAL A 526 16.36 10.86 -0.91
CA VAL A 526 16.95 9.53 -1.20
C VAL A 526 16.99 8.67 0.06
N VAL A 527 17.42 9.23 1.20
CA VAL A 527 17.43 8.52 2.49
C VAL A 527 16.02 8.06 2.88
N GLY A 528 15.04 8.96 2.81
CA GLY A 528 13.63 8.65 3.09
C GLY A 528 13.08 7.56 2.17
N THR A 529 13.43 7.57 0.89
CA THR A 529 13.01 6.54 -0.08
C THR A 529 13.53 5.16 0.30
N PHE A 530 14.80 5.04 0.70
CA PHE A 530 15.40 3.75 1.08
C PHE A 530 14.91 3.25 2.45
N LEU A 531 14.70 4.14 3.42
CA LEU A 531 14.08 3.79 4.70
C LEU A 531 12.64 3.30 4.51
N ALA A 532 11.86 3.98 3.66
CA ALA A 532 10.53 3.54 3.30
C ALA A 532 10.54 2.17 2.59
N SER A 533 11.53 1.89 1.74
CA SER A 533 11.73 0.56 1.15
C SER A 533 11.96 -0.51 2.22
N GLY A 534 12.81 -0.22 3.21
CA GLY A 534 13.06 -1.15 4.32
C GLY A 534 11.83 -1.46 5.15
N LEU A 535 11.11 -0.42 5.55
CA LEU A 535 9.85 -0.54 6.29
C LEU A 535 8.78 -1.28 5.48
N PHE A 536 8.67 -1.00 4.17
CA PHE A 536 7.74 -1.66 3.28
C PHE A 536 7.94 -3.18 3.26
N HIS A 537 9.19 -3.65 3.16
CA HIS A 537 9.47 -5.09 3.14
C HIS A 537 9.20 -5.74 4.51
N GLU A 538 9.56 -5.08 5.61
CA GLU A 538 9.34 -5.62 6.95
C GLU A 538 7.86 -5.64 7.35
N VAL A 539 7.15 -4.54 7.13
CA VAL A 539 5.70 -4.43 7.42
C VAL A 539 4.89 -5.41 6.57
N ALA A 540 5.35 -5.70 5.34
CA ALA A 540 4.71 -6.68 4.50
C ALA A 540 4.98 -8.13 4.97
N ILE A 541 6.22 -8.46 5.34
CA ILE A 541 6.55 -9.83 5.76
C ILE A 541 6.03 -10.16 7.17
N TYR A 542 5.71 -9.16 7.98
CA TYR A 542 5.10 -9.31 9.30
C TYR A 542 3.82 -10.18 9.31
N THR A 543 3.10 -10.26 8.19
CA THR A 543 1.89 -11.10 8.11
C THR A 543 2.20 -12.59 7.96
N MET A 544 3.43 -12.96 7.61
CA MET A 544 3.86 -14.36 7.60
C MET A 544 3.96 -14.88 9.03
N PHE A 545 3.26 -15.97 9.33
CA PHE A 545 3.33 -16.63 10.63
C PHE A 545 4.37 -17.75 10.62
N SER A 546 5.16 -17.89 11.70
CA SER A 546 5.96 -19.09 11.96
C SER A 546 5.39 -19.75 13.22
N PRO A 547 4.97 -21.02 13.16
CA PRO A 547 4.46 -21.78 14.31
C PRO A 547 5.44 -21.90 15.48
N THR A 548 6.74 -21.80 15.22
CA THR A 548 7.80 -22.06 16.22
C THR A 548 8.48 -20.79 16.73
N ASN A 549 8.43 -19.69 15.97
CA ASN A 549 9.27 -18.51 16.26
C ASN A 549 8.50 -17.21 16.50
N HIS A 550 7.16 -17.19 16.47
CA HIS A 550 6.32 -15.99 16.67
C HIS A 550 6.91 -14.71 16.02
N ALA A 551 7.54 -14.87 14.85
CA ALA A 551 8.64 -14.00 14.43
C ALA A 551 8.22 -12.53 14.45
N THR A 552 8.83 -11.81 15.39
CA THR A 552 8.59 -10.41 15.68
C THR A 552 9.11 -9.52 14.54
N PHE A 553 8.72 -8.25 14.60
CA PHE A 553 9.26 -7.21 13.73
C PHE A 553 10.80 -7.20 13.80
N SER A 554 11.47 -7.34 12.66
CA SER A 554 12.93 -7.37 12.52
C SER A 554 13.46 -6.06 11.94
N SER A 555 14.56 -5.59 12.49
CA SER A 555 15.29 -4.46 11.93
C SER A 555 16.12 -4.83 10.70
N ALA A 556 16.30 -6.12 10.37
CA ALA A 556 17.25 -6.56 9.35
C ALA A 556 16.94 -6.01 7.94
N PRO A 557 15.70 -6.08 7.40
CA PRO A 557 15.39 -5.45 6.11
C PRO A 557 15.54 -3.93 6.16
N ILE A 558 15.15 -3.30 7.27
CA ILE A 558 15.24 -1.85 7.46
C ILE A 558 16.70 -1.39 7.39
N ILE A 559 17.60 -2.11 8.04
CA ILE A 559 19.04 -1.84 8.02
C ILE A 559 19.60 -2.05 6.60
N PHE A 560 19.28 -3.17 5.95
CA PHE A 560 19.79 -3.47 4.61
C PHE A 560 19.39 -2.42 3.58
N PHE A 561 18.11 -2.04 3.53
CA PHE A 561 17.66 -1.02 2.58
C PHE A 561 18.11 0.38 3.02
N GLY A 562 18.08 0.69 4.31
CA GLY A 562 18.51 1.98 4.85
C GLY A 562 19.97 2.31 4.55
N ILE A 563 20.87 1.32 4.63
CA ILE A 563 22.31 1.53 4.39
C ILE A 563 22.64 1.84 2.92
N GLN A 564 21.74 1.53 1.98
CA GLN A 564 21.94 1.82 0.56
C GLN A 564 22.09 3.33 0.30
N ALA A 565 21.37 4.18 1.03
CA ALA A 565 21.48 5.62 0.86
C ALA A 565 22.87 6.16 1.24
N PRO A 566 23.43 5.87 2.44
CA PRO A 566 24.83 6.15 2.76
C PRO A 566 25.82 5.59 1.74
N VAL A 567 25.61 4.36 1.26
CA VAL A 567 26.49 3.73 0.25
C VAL A 567 26.50 4.53 -1.06
N LEU A 568 25.34 4.99 -1.54
CA LEU A 568 25.24 5.83 -2.73
C LEU A 568 25.87 7.20 -2.54
N ILE A 569 25.72 7.79 -1.34
CA ILE A 569 26.40 9.04 -0.97
C ILE A 569 27.91 8.83 -0.99
N PHE A 570 28.39 7.72 -0.45
CA PHE A 570 29.81 7.35 -0.46
C PHE A 570 30.35 7.18 -1.88
N GLU A 571 29.64 6.51 -2.79
CA GLU A 571 30.05 6.41 -4.21
C GLU A 571 30.21 7.81 -4.86
N ARG A 572 29.33 8.75 -4.50
CA ARG A 572 29.40 10.13 -4.98
C ARG A 572 30.57 10.90 -4.35
N LEU A 573 30.81 10.72 -3.05
CA LEU A 573 31.93 11.32 -2.32
C LEU A 573 33.27 10.80 -2.85
N PHE A 574 33.40 9.50 -3.10
CA PHE A 574 34.59 8.90 -3.73
C PHE A 574 34.90 9.57 -5.07
N SER A 575 33.88 9.84 -5.88
CA SER A 575 34.08 10.55 -7.14
C SER A 575 34.57 12.00 -6.96
N SER A 576 34.09 12.69 -5.92
CA SER A 576 34.56 14.04 -5.60
C SER A 576 35.97 14.04 -5.00
N LEU A 577 36.26 13.15 -4.06
CA LEU A 577 37.56 13.03 -3.37
C LEU A 577 38.67 12.58 -4.31
N SER A 578 38.38 11.67 -5.25
CA SER A 578 39.39 11.22 -6.22
C SER A 578 39.90 12.37 -7.10
N LYS A 579 39.04 13.35 -7.44
CA LYS A 579 39.47 14.56 -8.16
C LYS A 579 40.46 15.38 -7.33
N VAL A 580 40.25 15.48 -6.02
CA VAL A 580 41.12 16.24 -5.10
C VAL A 580 42.44 15.49 -4.86
N LEU A 581 42.38 14.19 -4.58
CA LEU A 581 43.54 13.39 -4.18
C LEU A 581 44.42 12.96 -5.36
N PHE A 582 43.81 12.63 -6.50
CA PHE A 582 44.52 12.02 -7.64
C PHE A 582 44.49 12.90 -8.89
N GLY A 583 44.00 14.14 -8.80
CA GLY A 583 43.88 15.07 -9.93
C GLY A 583 42.87 14.66 -11.02
N ARG A 584 42.23 13.48 -10.88
CA ARG A 584 41.28 12.94 -11.87
C ARG A 584 40.00 12.43 -11.21
N LYS A 585 38.86 12.69 -11.84
CA LYS A 585 37.56 12.23 -11.35
C LYS A 585 37.37 10.74 -11.64
N MET A 586 37.53 9.90 -10.63
CA MET A 586 37.25 8.47 -10.74
C MET A 586 35.77 8.20 -10.41
N ARG A 587 35.21 7.13 -10.94
CA ARG A 587 33.86 6.65 -10.59
C ARG A 587 33.97 5.19 -10.19
N VAL A 588 33.12 4.76 -9.25
CA VAL A 588 32.98 3.33 -8.95
C VAL A 588 32.49 2.62 -10.21
N GLY A 589 33.25 1.64 -10.67
CA GLY A 589 33.01 0.99 -11.97
C GLY A 589 34.04 -0.11 -12.25
N GLY A 590 33.86 -0.79 -13.40
CA GLY A 590 34.71 -1.91 -13.78
C GLY A 590 34.61 -3.12 -12.84
N TRP A 591 35.63 -3.97 -12.85
CA TRP A 591 35.67 -5.16 -12.01
C TRP A 591 35.68 -4.87 -10.49
N PRO A 592 36.39 -3.84 -9.96
CA PRO A 592 36.36 -3.55 -8.52
C PRO A 592 35.00 -3.01 -8.09
N GLY A 593 34.36 -2.21 -8.94
CA GLY A 593 32.99 -1.76 -8.71
C GLY A 593 31.98 -2.91 -8.70
N ARG A 594 32.20 -3.96 -9.50
CA ARG A 594 31.38 -5.18 -9.42
C ARG A 594 31.57 -5.92 -8.10
N LEU A 595 32.81 -6.07 -7.62
CA LEU A 595 33.04 -6.64 -6.28
C LEU A 595 32.39 -5.82 -5.17
N TRP A 596 32.43 -4.49 -5.29
CA TRP A 596 31.75 -3.58 -4.37
C TRP A 596 30.24 -3.84 -4.34
N VAL A 597 29.60 -3.99 -5.50
CA VAL A 597 28.18 -4.36 -5.58
C VAL A 597 27.93 -5.73 -4.93
N TRP A 598 28.76 -6.72 -5.22
CA TRP A 598 28.61 -8.07 -4.68
C TRP A 598 28.79 -8.10 -3.16
N PHE A 599 29.71 -7.30 -2.61
CA PHE A 599 29.89 -7.15 -1.17
C PHE A 599 28.62 -6.62 -0.51
N TRP A 600 27.99 -5.58 -1.06
CA TRP A 600 26.75 -5.03 -0.47
C TRP A 600 25.54 -5.94 -0.67
N MET A 601 25.47 -6.67 -1.78
CA MET A 601 24.33 -7.54 -2.11
C MET A 601 24.42 -8.94 -1.50
N PHE A 602 25.62 -9.46 -1.21
CA PHE A 602 25.83 -10.81 -0.66
C PHE A 602 26.62 -10.83 0.65
N GLY A 603 27.04 -9.67 1.15
CA GLY A 603 27.74 -9.54 2.42
C GLY A 603 26.82 -9.68 3.64
N PRO A 604 27.37 -9.45 4.85
CA PRO A 604 26.70 -9.77 6.11
C PRO A 604 25.34 -9.10 6.31
N VAL A 605 25.21 -7.83 5.91
CA VAL A 605 23.95 -7.07 6.08
C VAL A 605 22.84 -7.67 5.23
N SER A 606 23.14 -8.02 3.98
CA SER A 606 22.18 -8.66 3.08
C SER A 606 21.83 -10.07 3.54
N GLN A 607 22.84 -10.85 3.97
CA GLN A 607 22.60 -12.20 4.48
C GLN A 607 21.70 -12.20 5.72
N ASN A 608 21.85 -11.25 6.64
CA ASN A 608 20.96 -11.12 7.79
C ASN A 608 19.51 -10.82 7.39
N MET A 609 19.29 -10.01 6.35
CA MET A 609 17.95 -9.77 5.83
C MET A 609 17.33 -11.06 5.28
N VAL A 610 18.05 -11.79 4.41
CA VAL A 610 17.56 -13.03 3.80
C VAL A 610 17.35 -14.13 4.85
N ASP A 611 18.24 -14.24 5.83
CA ASP A 611 18.09 -15.13 6.99
C ASP A 611 16.81 -14.79 7.76
N SER A 612 16.52 -13.51 7.99
CA SER A 612 15.28 -13.07 8.65
C SER A 612 14.01 -13.47 7.88
N TRP A 613 14.09 -13.58 6.54
CA TRP A 613 12.97 -14.05 5.73
C TRP A 613 12.83 -15.58 5.80
N HIS A 614 13.93 -16.33 5.76
CA HIS A 614 13.89 -17.80 5.88
C HIS A 614 13.44 -18.28 7.26
N ARG A 615 13.83 -17.58 8.33
CA ARG A 615 13.32 -17.85 9.69
C ARG A 615 11.80 -17.68 9.83
N ARG A 616 11.16 -16.97 8.88
CA ARG A 616 9.71 -16.78 8.80
C ARG A 616 9.01 -17.75 7.85
N GLY A 617 9.74 -18.73 7.31
CA GLY A 617 9.19 -19.74 6.41
C GLY A 617 9.14 -19.31 4.94
N LEU A 618 9.95 -18.33 4.50
CA LEU A 618 9.99 -17.97 3.08
C LEU A 618 10.39 -19.15 2.18
N GLY A 619 11.35 -19.99 2.63
CA GLY A 619 11.87 -21.09 1.81
C GLY A 619 10.87 -22.23 1.59
N SER A 620 9.94 -22.43 2.51
CA SER A 620 8.89 -23.46 2.42
C SER A 620 7.64 -23.02 1.66
N GLY A 621 7.48 -21.72 1.40
CA GLY A 621 6.34 -21.17 0.67
C GLY A 621 6.11 -21.85 -0.68
N MET A 622 4.86 -22.16 -1.00
CA MET A 622 4.44 -22.80 -2.25
C MET A 622 4.15 -21.72 -3.29
N VAL A 623 5.17 -21.33 -4.04
CA VAL A 623 5.01 -20.41 -5.18
C VAL A 623 4.54 -21.19 -6.40
N ILE A 624 5.14 -22.35 -6.65
CA ILE A 624 4.72 -23.29 -7.70
C ILE A 624 4.00 -24.49 -7.06
N PRO A 625 2.75 -24.79 -7.46
CA PRO A 625 2.05 -25.97 -7.00
C PRO A 625 2.76 -27.28 -7.38
N PRO A 626 2.79 -28.30 -6.50
CA PRO A 626 3.49 -29.55 -6.76
C PRO A 626 3.09 -30.26 -8.07
N PHE A 627 1.82 -30.19 -8.46
CA PHE A 627 1.28 -30.91 -9.62
C PHE A 627 1.75 -30.35 -10.98
N ILE A 628 2.30 -29.13 -11.03
CA ILE A 628 2.89 -28.53 -12.23
C ILE A 628 4.40 -28.35 -12.12
N SER A 629 5.06 -29.01 -11.17
CA SER A 629 6.49 -28.84 -10.88
C SER A 629 7.33 -30.02 -11.41
N PRO A 630 7.97 -29.88 -12.60
CA PRO A 630 8.93 -30.86 -13.08
C PRO A 630 10.10 -31.08 -12.11
N ALA A 631 10.60 -30.03 -11.48
CA ALA A 631 11.76 -30.13 -10.60
C ALA A 631 11.46 -30.97 -9.35
N ARG A 632 10.29 -30.81 -8.72
CA ARG A 632 9.90 -31.64 -7.57
C ARG A 632 9.69 -33.11 -7.95
N PHE A 633 9.30 -33.38 -9.19
CA PHE A 633 9.22 -34.74 -9.71
C PHE A 633 10.62 -35.35 -9.95
N LEU A 634 11.56 -34.57 -10.50
CA LEU A 634 12.88 -35.08 -10.93
C LEU A 634 13.93 -35.12 -9.80
N LEU A 635 13.97 -34.12 -8.92
CA LEU A 635 15.01 -33.98 -7.90
C LEU A 635 15.12 -35.17 -6.93
N PRO A 636 14.04 -35.83 -6.47
CA PRO A 636 14.14 -37.01 -5.62
C PRO A 636 14.94 -38.16 -6.24
N PHE A 637 14.98 -38.26 -7.58
CA PHE A 637 15.77 -39.28 -8.28
C PHE A 637 17.22 -38.83 -8.51
N ILE A 638 17.43 -37.54 -8.79
CA ILE A 638 18.75 -36.99 -9.15
C ILE A 638 19.63 -36.79 -7.91
N VAL A 639 19.07 -36.27 -6.81
CA VAL A 639 19.85 -35.89 -5.62
C VAL A 639 20.56 -37.09 -4.97
N PRO A 640 19.92 -38.25 -4.74
CA PRO A 640 20.61 -39.42 -4.19
C PRO A 640 21.69 -39.96 -5.13
N TRP A 641 21.47 -39.88 -6.45
CA TRP A 641 22.46 -40.27 -7.45
C TRP A 641 23.70 -39.35 -7.40
N LEU A 642 23.50 -38.03 -7.36
CA LEU A 642 24.59 -37.06 -7.20
C LEU A 642 25.36 -37.26 -5.89
N ALA A 643 24.66 -37.52 -4.79
CA ALA A 643 25.28 -37.78 -3.49
C ALA A 643 26.14 -39.06 -3.51
N LYS A 644 25.68 -40.12 -4.19
CA LYS A 644 26.46 -41.36 -4.39
C LYS A 644 27.71 -41.10 -5.24
N VAL A 645 27.59 -40.37 -6.34
CA VAL A 645 28.72 -40.02 -7.22
C VAL A 645 29.74 -39.15 -6.48
N ALA A 646 29.31 -38.12 -5.77
CA ALA A 646 30.19 -37.28 -4.96
C ALA A 646 30.86 -38.09 -3.83
N GLY A 647 30.10 -38.95 -3.13
CA GLY A 647 30.65 -39.83 -2.10
C GLY A 647 31.69 -40.82 -2.64
N SER A 648 31.53 -41.27 -3.89
CA SER A 648 32.52 -42.14 -4.56
C SER A 648 33.79 -41.40 -5.01
N LEU A 649 33.68 -40.10 -5.31
CA LEU A 649 34.82 -39.26 -5.73
C LEU A 649 35.65 -38.72 -4.56
N TYR A 650 35.02 -38.52 -3.39
CA TYR A 650 35.67 -37.89 -2.23
C TYR A 650 35.99 -38.84 -1.06
N GLY A 651 35.81 -40.16 -1.25
CA GLY A 651 36.28 -41.18 -0.30
C GLY A 651 35.84 -40.98 1.15
N GLY A 652 34.66 -41.49 1.50
CA GLY A 652 34.37 -41.85 2.90
C GLY A 652 34.16 -40.71 3.91
N ILE A 653 33.85 -39.48 3.49
CA ILE A 653 33.31 -38.46 4.42
C ILE A 653 31.78 -38.63 4.40
N GLY A 654 31.20 -39.06 5.53
CA GLY A 654 29.78 -39.39 5.65
C GLY A 654 28.83 -38.24 5.28
N ILE A 655 28.26 -38.29 4.07
CA ILE A 655 27.12 -37.46 3.61
C ILE A 655 25.79 -38.22 3.83
N THR A 656 25.75 -39.16 4.78
CA THR A 656 24.53 -39.94 5.07
C THR A 656 23.48 -39.16 5.88
N GLY A 657 23.80 -37.97 6.40
CA GLY A 657 22.88 -37.17 7.20
C GLY A 657 21.83 -36.34 6.44
N LEU A 658 21.94 -36.19 5.12
CA LEU A 658 21.02 -35.35 4.31
C LEU A 658 19.92 -36.13 3.59
N VAL A 659 19.99 -37.47 3.55
CA VAL A 659 19.13 -38.33 2.72
C VAL A 659 18.11 -39.13 3.55
N GLY A 660 18.06 -38.90 4.87
CA GLY A 660 17.25 -39.72 5.81
C GLY A 660 15.79 -39.29 6.01
N ARG A 661 15.23 -38.34 5.24
CA ARG A 661 13.80 -38.03 5.32
C ARG A 661 13.09 -38.54 4.08
N GLU A 662 12.14 -39.46 4.31
CA GLU A 662 11.03 -39.68 3.38
C GLU A 662 10.48 -38.32 2.96
N VAL A 663 10.46 -38.07 1.65
CA VAL A 663 9.72 -36.95 1.07
C VAL A 663 8.29 -37.11 1.59
N PRO A 664 7.72 -36.16 2.35
CA PRO A 664 6.35 -36.26 2.79
C PRO A 664 5.49 -36.47 1.55
N ARG A 665 4.74 -37.57 1.51
CA ARG A 665 3.65 -37.71 0.52
C ARG A 665 2.80 -36.46 0.65
N ALA A 666 2.56 -35.82 -0.47
CA ALA A 666 1.74 -34.64 -0.56
C ALA A 666 0.31 -35.01 -0.15
N ASP A 667 -0.01 -34.84 1.13
CA ASP A 667 -1.39 -34.79 1.59
C ASP A 667 -1.91 -33.38 1.26
N LEU A 668 -2.55 -33.31 0.09
CA LEU A 668 -3.47 -32.30 -0.48
C LEU A 668 -3.17 -30.80 -0.26
#